data_AF-A0A7C7V4L2-F1
#
_entry.id   AF-A0A7C7V4L2-F1
#
_cell.length_a   1.000
_cell.length_b   1.000
_cell.length_c   1.000
_cell.angle_alpha   90.00
_cell.angle_beta   90.00
_cell.angle_gamma   90.00
#
_symmetry.space_group_name_H-M   'P 1'
#
loop_
_entity.id
_entity.type
_entity.pdbx_description
1 polymer ?
#
loop_
_entity_poly.entity_id
_entity_poly.type
_entity_poly.pdbx_seq_one_letter_code
_entity_poly.pdbx_strand_id
1 'polypeptide(L)'
;MQARRGADPAARVGQSGAAVGSTPHAGRIGLGETGEQSPDAGPSPEGEEAQVAPELCGASPGGTAPLGAAWQKWLVGAAAGCVLGAVAFGVVRWMGRGADRPAALPQSAVPSAGPLVVEPTGPVEAPSDEPFEALPPWLDGRWFPHDLKLLLGMRIAAVARQSGFDGVLAYAGPYWEPAFQRVLDSFGLKREAVRGMGWAAVDLADWPDQAVVIIELGKGQDAGVFARAGRPVDLRLDGQPCFRLRNSRWPHPFAVIGPQVLVTGPEKLLRELDDQAAGGAAKGRGNDTMQQLMDSVTAADDLVFLVDAEAARRAGWEGPTRWGELWPEAREPWQVVWQTPTGYGIYCRSSGDWIVEVALACDGQTAASQLHSALDRLVPVARELIRAELGGPAKGAKADGDGMERLDREGAQGHEWALRQLQAMLDAAHWEQHDTVVRVRVNGSESMLALAEGLLGCGPALERAWLEAALRADCQRHRRLISGVLDYHTAEGRFPPGAGQAALLAPETQLSWIAALLPYYGHEDWYEQLDFGYGWNGPPNRPVVRRRLEAVVNPAVAERSTEAGFPVTHYVGVAGVGEDAGNLPGGHPRAGVFGFRRAMRLDEITDGASNTIAILGVSGRLGPWAAGGQATVRGLTARPYFQGPDGFGSGQPSGMLAAMADGSVRFLSSQVDPAVLEQLATAAGGESIQLADRATRLLVDGSGKSLCPPVPQPADAERTRAPVAEPEDWQTALVEAGTASEPVGAELQERLGQPLRSIVFSDTPLRRAVETWGQLSGLAVTIDVEALRESGVGLADPIRLELKETTLGEVLQRVLAARGLTCVVQKGQILVTTPMRVDDRLRQVSYAVSDLAAGEPGGMAALAELIQRVVVPESWQAAGGPGTIVVKGPALVVTQTDAVHYRVLEFCEKLRVARGLPLRSRLEPERFTLATHLQRARAKLERPVSANFHDPVPVARILEYLEQVGGMTILVDRLALGEDDMLLQVEATLKVTEEPLRDALAKVLWPLGLAARVIDETTLQVTTRHAVASRLELEFYPIRDLLTGTMTAEAVIEQIKGGVAGDTWSDAGGPGVIHFDRPSGCLLVLQSQPVQAEVDQLLRRLRASPPAPSP
;
A
#
# COMPACT_ATOMS: atom_id res chain seq x y z
N MET A 1 -33.87 44.65 19.69
CA MET A 1 -35.06 45.01 20.51
C MET A 1 -35.65 43.75 21.10
N GLN A 2 -36.30 43.81 22.27
CA GLN A 2 -36.85 42.64 22.97
C GLN A 2 -38.37 42.46 22.80
N ALA A 3 -38.78 41.19 22.72
CA ALA A 3 -39.99 40.57 23.28
C ALA A 3 -41.41 41.06 22.91
N ARG A 4 -42.22 40.11 22.41
CA ARG A 4 -43.54 39.64 22.93
C ARG A 4 -44.02 38.46 22.07
N ARG A 5 -44.88 37.49 22.45
CA ARG A 5 -45.29 36.73 23.67
C ARG A 5 -46.73 36.24 23.42
N GLY A 6 -47.00 34.94 23.62
CA GLY A 6 -48.36 34.36 23.76
C GLY A 6 -48.75 33.33 22.67
N ALA A 7 -49.62 32.35 22.93
CA ALA A 7 -50.13 31.78 24.21
C ALA A 7 -50.81 30.40 23.96
N ASP A 8 -50.96 29.59 25.01
CA ASP A 8 -51.62 28.24 25.08
C ASP A 8 -52.82 28.33 26.11
N PRO A 9 -53.56 27.30 26.61
CA PRO A 9 -53.54 25.82 26.41
C PRO A 9 -54.90 25.01 26.46
N ALA A 10 -54.79 23.67 26.36
CA ALA A 10 -55.64 22.61 27.01
C ALA A 10 -57.06 22.23 26.42
N ALA A 11 -57.72 21.08 26.73
CA ALA A 11 -57.51 20.02 27.75
C ALA A 11 -58.24 18.64 27.53
N ARG A 12 -57.70 17.54 28.13
CA ARG A 12 -58.34 16.34 28.79
C ARG A 12 -59.13 15.18 28.06
N VAL A 13 -58.71 13.92 28.35
CA VAL A 13 -59.47 12.68 28.77
C VAL A 13 -60.56 12.07 27.83
N GLY A 14 -60.78 10.74 27.68
CA GLY A 14 -60.07 9.51 28.11
C GLY A 14 -60.95 8.21 28.20
N GLN A 15 -60.38 7.03 27.83
CA GLN A 15 -60.75 5.61 28.13
C GLN A 15 -62.07 4.90 27.66
N SER A 16 -61.87 3.65 27.17
CA SER A 16 -62.69 2.41 27.35
C SER A 16 -63.93 2.08 26.48
N GLY A 17 -64.04 0.80 26.05
CA GLY A 17 -65.25 0.15 25.49
C GLY A 17 -64.98 -0.97 24.47
N ALA A 18 -65.70 -2.11 24.53
CA ALA A 18 -65.57 -3.26 23.60
C ALA A 18 -66.85 -4.13 23.53
N ALA A 19 -67.11 -4.84 22.40
CA ALA A 19 -67.70 -6.21 22.33
C ALA A 19 -68.28 -6.64 20.93
N VAL A 20 -67.86 -7.82 20.45
CA VAL A 20 -68.65 -9.00 19.97
C VAL A 20 -69.86 -8.84 19.00
N GLY A 21 -69.73 -9.37 17.76
CA GLY A 21 -70.35 -10.68 17.41
C GLY A 21 -71.42 -10.83 16.29
N SER A 22 -71.53 -12.08 15.79
CA SER A 22 -72.61 -12.76 15.02
C SER A 22 -72.58 -12.85 13.47
N THR A 23 -73.31 -13.85 12.94
CA THR A 23 -73.28 -14.49 11.58
C THR A 23 -74.72 -14.51 10.97
N PRO A 24 -75.21 -15.31 9.95
CA PRO A 24 -74.69 -16.51 9.24
C PRO A 24 -75.10 -16.74 7.72
N HIS A 25 -74.88 -17.98 7.23
CA HIS A 25 -75.74 -18.82 6.35
C HIS A 25 -75.31 -19.28 4.92
N ALA A 26 -74.64 -20.45 4.88
CA ALA A 26 -74.92 -21.69 4.11
C ALA A 26 -75.10 -21.77 2.56
N GLY A 27 -74.44 -22.79 1.97
CA GLY A 27 -74.67 -23.40 0.64
C GLY A 27 -74.22 -24.89 0.63
N ARG A 28 -74.65 -25.72 -0.35
CA ARG A 28 -74.56 -27.22 -0.34
C ARG A 28 -74.38 -27.74 -1.80
N ILE A 29 -73.96 -28.95 -2.19
CA ILE A 29 -73.87 -30.36 -1.67
C ILE A 29 -72.46 -30.91 -2.10
N GLY A 30 -71.75 -31.89 -1.48
CA GLY A 30 -72.02 -33.33 -1.21
C GLY A 30 -71.85 -34.21 -2.48
N LEU A 31 -71.54 -35.52 -2.49
CA LEU A 31 -71.40 -36.62 -1.51
C LEU A 31 -70.51 -37.74 -2.11
N GLY A 32 -69.95 -38.69 -1.33
CA GLY A 32 -69.33 -39.92 -1.90
C GLY A 32 -68.42 -40.75 -0.97
N GLU A 33 -68.68 -42.07 -0.90
CA GLU A 33 -68.01 -43.10 -0.08
C GLU A 33 -68.03 -44.44 -0.90
N THR A 34 -67.35 -45.57 -0.62
CA THR A 34 -66.69 -46.17 0.56
C THR A 34 -65.55 -47.13 0.15
N GLY A 35 -64.55 -47.40 1.01
CA GLY A 35 -64.00 -48.77 1.18
C GLY A 35 -62.63 -49.17 0.59
N GLU A 36 -61.79 -49.78 1.46
CA GLU A 36 -60.88 -50.94 1.30
C GLU A 36 -59.95 -51.21 0.08
N GLN A 37 -58.83 -51.87 0.42
CA GLN A 37 -57.93 -52.73 -0.41
C GLN A 37 -56.81 -52.11 -1.28
N SER A 38 -55.58 -52.59 -1.03
CA SER A 38 -54.41 -52.64 -1.94
C SER A 38 -54.53 -53.87 -2.89
N PRO A 39 -53.68 -54.09 -3.93
CA PRO A 39 -52.41 -53.40 -4.24
C PRO A 39 -52.13 -53.13 -5.76
N ASP A 40 -50.89 -52.68 -6.02
CA ASP A 40 -50.07 -52.90 -7.24
C ASP A 40 -50.19 -51.92 -8.44
N ALA A 41 -49.06 -51.78 -9.15
CA ALA A 41 -48.76 -50.99 -10.37
C ALA A 41 -48.96 -49.44 -10.37
N GLY A 42 -48.01 -48.72 -10.98
CA GLY A 42 -48.04 -47.25 -11.23
C GLY A 42 -48.65 -46.87 -12.60
N PRO A 43 -48.53 -45.60 -13.09
CA PRO A 43 -47.49 -44.60 -12.77
C PRO A 43 -48.01 -43.20 -12.33
N SER A 44 -47.09 -42.23 -12.26
CA SER A 44 -47.24 -40.80 -11.85
C SER A 44 -48.19 -39.96 -12.74
N PRO A 45 -48.65 -38.74 -12.33
CA PRO A 45 -47.76 -37.56 -12.09
C PRO A 45 -48.14 -36.59 -10.94
N GLU A 46 -47.21 -35.64 -10.69
CA GLU A 46 -47.35 -34.29 -10.08
C GLU A 46 -47.91 -34.11 -8.64
N GLY A 47 -47.22 -33.30 -7.80
CA GLY A 47 -47.84 -32.86 -6.54
C GLY A 47 -47.05 -32.17 -5.41
N GLU A 48 -45.72 -31.95 -5.44
CA GLU A 48 -45.04 -31.27 -4.30
C GLU A 48 -43.78 -30.47 -4.68
N GLU A 49 -43.46 -29.42 -3.90
CA GLU A 49 -42.43 -28.42 -4.21
C GLU A 49 -41.03 -28.86 -3.75
N ALA A 50 -40.13 -29.17 -4.70
CA ALA A 50 -38.74 -29.51 -4.42
C ALA A 50 -37.82 -28.28 -4.49
N GLN A 51 -37.13 -27.97 -3.38
CA GLN A 51 -36.02 -27.01 -3.39
C GLN A 51 -34.81 -27.63 -4.11
N VAL A 52 -34.33 -27.00 -5.17
CA VAL A 52 -33.25 -27.52 -6.00
C VAL A 52 -31.89 -27.32 -5.31
N ALA A 53 -31.32 -28.41 -4.80
CA ALA A 53 -29.88 -28.49 -4.56
C ALA A 53 -29.15 -28.70 -5.90
N PRO A 54 -28.03 -27.98 -6.18
CA PRO A 54 -27.29 -28.17 -7.42
C PRO A 54 -26.50 -29.49 -7.37
N GLU A 55 -26.83 -30.42 -8.27
CA GLU A 55 -26.06 -31.65 -8.43
C GLU A 55 -24.65 -31.38 -8.99
N LEU A 56 -23.65 -32.02 -8.38
CA LEU A 56 -22.26 -31.97 -8.85
C LEU A 56 -22.07 -32.90 -10.05
N CYS A 57 -22.11 -32.34 -11.26
CA CYS A 57 -21.89 -33.08 -12.50
C CYS A 57 -20.49 -33.71 -12.61
N GLY A 58 -20.41 -35.01 -12.31
CA GLY A 58 -19.58 -35.97 -13.06
C GLY A 58 -18.07 -35.74 -13.11
N ALA A 59 -17.38 -35.78 -11.96
CA ALA A 59 -15.93 -35.94 -11.96
C ALA A 59 -15.53 -37.33 -12.53
N SER A 60 -14.81 -37.34 -13.65
CA SER A 60 -14.38 -38.59 -14.31
C SER A 60 -13.25 -39.28 -13.51
N PRO A 61 -13.34 -40.59 -13.20
CA PRO A 61 -12.44 -41.23 -12.24
C PRO A 61 -11.10 -41.67 -12.86
N GLY A 62 -10.10 -40.78 -12.85
CA GLY A 62 -8.71 -41.14 -13.20
C GLY A 62 -7.69 -40.05 -12.89
N GLY A 63 -6.63 -40.40 -12.13
CA GLY A 63 -5.46 -39.53 -11.92
C GLY A 63 -5.34 -38.86 -10.54
N THR A 64 -5.52 -39.60 -9.44
CA THR A 64 -5.23 -39.11 -8.08
C THR A 64 -3.73 -39.16 -7.73
N ALA A 65 -3.30 -38.23 -6.86
CA ALA A 65 -1.90 -37.97 -6.43
C ALA A 65 -0.99 -37.35 -7.53
N PRO A 66 -0.08 -36.39 -7.20
CA PRO A 66 0.62 -36.24 -5.92
C PRO A 66 0.24 -34.99 -5.08
N LEU A 67 -0.76 -34.20 -5.47
CA LEU A 67 -1.13 -32.93 -4.80
C LEU A 67 -1.24 -33.03 -3.28
N GLY A 68 -1.85 -34.11 -2.77
CA GLY A 68 -2.10 -34.31 -1.34
C GLY A 68 -0.85 -34.26 -0.45
N ALA A 69 0.22 -35.00 -0.76
CA ALA A 69 1.27 -35.29 0.23
C ALA A 69 2.06 -34.07 0.73
N ALA A 70 2.28 -33.07 -0.12
CA ALA A 70 3.00 -31.84 0.27
C ALA A 70 2.06 -30.79 0.89
N TRP A 71 0.81 -30.76 0.45
CA TRP A 71 -0.25 -29.97 1.11
C TRP A 71 -0.54 -30.51 2.50
N GLN A 72 -0.73 -31.82 2.65
CA GLN A 72 -0.88 -32.51 3.93
C GLN A 72 0.26 -32.16 4.88
N LYS A 73 1.54 -32.21 4.47
CA LYS A 73 2.65 -31.81 5.36
C LYS A 73 2.61 -30.36 5.82
N TRP A 74 2.13 -29.44 4.99
CA TRP A 74 1.93 -28.06 5.42
C TRP A 74 0.69 -27.89 6.30
N LEU A 75 -0.44 -28.53 5.94
CA LEU A 75 -1.68 -28.57 6.72
C LEU A 75 -1.45 -29.19 8.11
N VAL A 76 -0.64 -30.24 8.19
CA VAL A 76 -0.09 -30.84 9.41
C VAL A 76 0.69 -29.82 10.20
N GLY A 77 1.57 -29.04 9.58
CA GLY A 77 2.34 -27.99 10.24
C GLY A 77 1.48 -26.83 10.75
N ALA A 78 0.47 -26.41 9.97
CA ALA A 78 -0.48 -25.39 10.38
C ALA A 78 -1.42 -25.90 11.49
N ALA A 79 -1.83 -27.17 11.43
CA ALA A 79 -2.52 -27.86 12.51
C ALA A 79 -1.60 -28.03 13.75
N ALA A 80 -0.31 -28.28 13.56
CA ALA A 80 0.71 -28.30 14.62
C ALA A 80 0.95 -26.93 15.26
N GLY A 81 0.32 -25.87 14.73
CA GLY A 81 0.12 -24.58 15.37
C GLY A 81 -1.36 -24.23 15.46
N CYS A 82 -2.26 -25.15 15.80
CA CYS A 82 -3.69 -24.82 15.84
C CYS A 82 -4.11 -23.95 17.02
N VAL A 83 -5.32 -23.38 16.90
CA VAL A 83 -5.85 -22.19 17.59
C VAL A 83 -5.40 -21.99 19.04
N LEU A 84 -5.34 -23.03 19.87
CA LEU A 84 -4.91 -22.89 21.26
C LEU A 84 -3.41 -22.72 21.42
N GLY A 85 -2.65 -23.60 20.75
CA GLY A 85 -1.21 -23.44 20.58
C GLY A 85 -0.89 -22.12 19.89
N ALA A 86 -1.59 -21.76 18.81
CA ALA A 86 -1.36 -20.51 18.10
C ALA A 86 -1.90 -19.25 18.77
N VAL A 87 -2.91 -19.27 19.65
CA VAL A 87 -3.24 -18.06 20.43
C VAL A 87 -2.13 -17.81 21.45
N ALA A 88 -1.61 -18.83 22.14
CA ALA A 88 -0.47 -18.67 23.04
C ALA A 88 0.86 -18.34 22.32
N PHE A 89 1.30 -19.18 21.38
CA PHE A 89 2.49 -18.96 20.53
C PHE A 89 2.36 -17.66 19.72
N GLY A 90 1.17 -17.41 19.17
CA GLY A 90 0.87 -16.25 18.35
C GLY A 90 0.99 -14.98 19.17
N VAL A 91 0.40 -14.92 20.37
CA VAL A 91 0.59 -13.82 21.35
C VAL A 91 2.08 -13.62 21.68
N VAL A 92 2.82 -14.70 21.96
CA VAL A 92 4.26 -14.63 22.24
C VAL A 92 5.06 -14.09 21.04
N ARG A 93 4.64 -14.40 19.81
CA ARG A 93 5.21 -13.84 18.57
C ARG A 93 4.64 -12.45 18.21
N TRP A 94 3.48 -12.07 18.74
CA TRP A 94 2.79 -10.78 18.54
C TRP A 94 3.55 -9.68 19.28
N MET A 95 3.88 -9.94 20.54
CA MET A 95 4.84 -9.15 21.33
C MET A 95 6.20 -8.99 20.65
N GLY A 96 6.55 -9.88 19.71
CA GLY A 96 7.82 -9.90 19.00
C GLY A 96 7.82 -9.32 17.58
N ARG A 97 6.75 -8.63 17.14
CA ARG A 97 6.66 -8.15 15.74
C ARG A 97 6.38 -6.66 15.52
N GLY A 98 6.42 -5.84 16.58
CA GLY A 98 6.33 -4.37 16.47
C GLY A 98 7.54 -3.68 15.82
N ALA A 99 8.61 -4.43 15.50
CA ALA A 99 9.77 -3.92 14.78
C ALA A 99 10.29 -4.94 13.76
N ASP A 100 10.70 -4.45 12.60
CA ASP A 100 11.52 -5.22 11.67
C ASP A 100 12.86 -5.60 12.32
N ARG A 101 13.44 -6.71 11.86
CA ARG A 101 14.65 -7.33 12.42
C ARG A 101 15.76 -6.27 12.58
N PRO A 102 16.11 -5.84 13.82
CA PRO A 102 17.04 -4.72 13.99
C PRO A 102 18.39 -5.08 13.38
N ALA A 103 18.89 -4.21 12.49
CA ALA A 103 20.26 -4.25 12.03
C ALA A 103 21.17 -4.27 13.28
N ALA A 104 22.14 -5.18 13.30
CA ALA A 104 22.83 -5.64 14.51
C ALA A 104 23.13 -4.49 15.47
N LEU A 105 22.54 -4.56 16.69
CA LEU A 105 22.59 -3.49 17.68
C LEU A 105 24.01 -2.91 17.76
N PRO A 106 24.20 -1.59 17.52
CA PRO A 106 25.52 -1.01 17.54
C PRO A 106 26.12 -1.25 18.94
N GLN A 107 27.36 -1.75 18.97
CA GLN A 107 28.08 -2.04 20.21
C GLN A 107 28.51 -0.74 20.91
N SER A 108 27.50 -0.02 21.42
CA SER A 108 27.65 1.22 22.16
C SER A 108 28.40 0.93 23.46
N ALA A 109 29.53 1.62 23.65
CA ALA A 109 30.42 1.35 24.76
C ALA A 109 29.73 1.56 26.12
N VAL A 110 29.86 0.58 27.02
CA VAL A 110 29.38 0.68 28.40
C VAL A 110 30.50 1.25 29.29
N PRO A 111 30.35 2.44 29.89
CA PRO A 111 31.12 2.82 31.05
C PRO A 111 30.64 1.98 32.23
N SER A 112 31.50 1.18 32.83
CA SER A 112 31.15 0.29 33.94
C SER A 112 30.95 1.05 35.25
N ALA A 113 29.70 1.45 35.53
CA ALA A 113 29.25 1.71 36.89
C ALA A 113 28.79 0.38 37.52
N GLY A 114 29.35 0.02 38.68
CA GLY A 114 28.96 -1.20 39.40
C GLY A 114 27.50 -1.13 39.89
N PRO A 115 26.78 -2.27 39.94
CA PRO A 115 25.40 -2.30 40.41
C PRO A 115 25.27 -1.90 41.88
N LEU A 116 24.07 -1.47 42.27
CA LEU A 116 23.67 -1.40 43.68
C LEU A 116 23.56 -2.83 44.23
N VAL A 117 24.66 -3.35 44.77
CA VAL A 117 24.68 -4.64 45.48
C VAL A 117 23.95 -4.44 46.81
N VAL A 118 22.64 -4.66 46.79
CA VAL A 118 21.87 -4.94 48.01
C VAL A 118 22.23 -6.35 48.42
N GLU A 119 23.07 -6.51 49.45
CA GLU A 119 23.28 -7.81 50.07
C GLU A 119 21.94 -8.30 50.66
N PRO A 120 21.51 -9.55 50.37
CA PRO A 120 20.23 -10.04 50.85
C PRO A 120 20.24 -10.10 52.38
N THR A 121 19.25 -9.48 53.03
CA THR A 121 19.17 -9.27 54.48
C THR A 121 18.92 -10.54 55.31
N GLY A 122 19.05 -11.71 54.70
CA GLY A 122 18.91 -13.04 55.30
C GLY A 122 19.02 -14.13 54.23
N PRO A 123 19.00 -15.42 54.60
CA PRO A 123 18.78 -16.49 53.65
C PRO A 123 17.43 -16.29 52.95
N VAL A 124 17.40 -16.45 51.63
CA VAL A 124 16.14 -16.38 50.86
C VAL A 124 15.34 -17.63 51.18
N GLU A 125 14.34 -17.48 52.06
CA GLU A 125 13.40 -18.54 52.37
C GLU A 125 12.56 -18.83 51.11
N ALA A 126 12.49 -20.10 50.70
CA ALA A 126 11.85 -20.46 49.44
C ALA A 126 10.38 -20.01 49.45
N PRO A 127 9.92 -19.20 48.46
CA PRO A 127 8.56 -18.68 48.49
C PRO A 127 7.56 -19.84 48.47
N SER A 128 6.64 -19.81 49.44
CA SER A 128 5.62 -20.83 49.70
C SER A 128 4.71 -21.02 48.49
N ASP A 129 4.53 -22.26 48.07
CA ASP A 129 3.79 -22.64 46.85
C ASP A 129 2.26 -22.51 46.97
N GLU A 130 1.76 -22.21 48.17
CA GLU A 130 0.34 -21.97 48.46
C GLU A 130 -0.28 -20.88 47.56
N PRO A 131 -1.51 -21.09 47.05
CA PRO A 131 -2.27 -20.04 46.35
C PRO A 131 -2.54 -18.83 47.25
N PHE A 132 -2.76 -17.67 46.65
CA PHE A 132 -3.18 -16.48 47.40
C PHE A 132 -4.69 -16.55 47.73
N GLU A 133 -5.08 -16.16 48.95
CA GLU A 133 -6.50 -16.07 49.36
C GLU A 133 -7.24 -14.88 48.70
N ALA A 134 -6.50 -13.94 48.09
CA ALA A 134 -7.00 -12.77 47.37
C ALA A 134 -6.06 -12.45 46.19
N LEU A 135 -6.48 -11.59 45.26
CA LEU A 135 -5.62 -11.20 44.12
C LEU A 135 -4.27 -10.64 44.61
N PRO A 136 -3.13 -11.08 44.04
CA PRO A 136 -1.82 -10.62 44.46
C PRO A 136 -1.56 -9.16 44.01
N PRO A 137 -0.60 -8.43 44.62
CA PRO A 137 -0.41 -7.00 44.36
C PRO A 137 -0.13 -6.63 42.90
N TRP A 138 0.46 -7.53 42.11
CA TRP A 138 0.74 -7.34 40.68
C TRP A 138 -0.47 -7.67 39.76
N LEU A 139 -1.57 -8.17 40.32
CA LEU A 139 -2.90 -8.27 39.69
C LEU A 139 -3.93 -7.33 40.36
N ASP A 140 -3.51 -6.51 41.33
CA ASP A 140 -4.37 -5.55 42.02
C ASP A 140 -4.65 -4.36 41.10
N GLY A 141 -5.85 -4.36 40.51
CA GLY A 141 -6.25 -3.38 39.50
C GLY A 141 -6.29 -1.92 39.95
N ARG A 142 -5.98 -1.58 41.21
CA ARG A 142 -5.73 -0.17 41.59
C ARG A 142 -4.44 0.41 40.99
N TRP A 143 -3.57 -0.44 40.43
CA TRP A 143 -2.31 -0.01 39.80
C TRP A 143 -2.36 0.05 38.27
N PHE A 144 -3.55 -0.14 37.67
CA PHE A 144 -3.72 -0.16 36.21
C PHE A 144 -4.32 1.17 35.73
N PRO A 145 -3.70 1.87 34.75
CA PRO A 145 -4.23 3.12 34.18
C PRO A 145 -5.62 2.96 33.56
N HIS A 146 -6.32 4.08 33.32
CA HIS A 146 -7.71 4.03 32.83
C HIS A 146 -7.81 3.43 31.42
N ASP A 147 -6.91 3.78 30.49
CA ASP A 147 -6.90 3.24 29.13
C ASP A 147 -5.92 2.08 28.97
N LEU A 148 -6.04 1.08 29.86
CA LEU A 148 -5.26 -0.15 29.82
C LEU A 148 -5.42 -0.87 28.47
N LYS A 149 -4.32 -1.06 27.74
CA LYS A 149 -4.26 -1.80 26.46
C LYS A 149 -3.61 -3.18 26.56
N LEU A 150 -2.77 -3.37 27.58
CA LEU A 150 -2.02 -4.60 27.82
C LEU A 150 -1.82 -4.81 29.31
N LEU A 151 -2.09 -6.02 29.79
CA LEU A 151 -1.70 -6.50 31.11
C LEU A 151 -0.88 -7.78 30.95
N LEU A 152 0.38 -7.77 31.40
CA LEU A 152 1.21 -8.97 31.56
C LEU A 152 1.55 -9.12 33.03
N GLY A 153 1.08 -10.19 33.68
CA GLY A 153 1.38 -10.52 35.07
C GLY A 153 1.96 -11.93 35.21
N MET A 154 3.03 -12.11 35.99
CA MET A 154 3.69 -13.41 36.14
C MET A 154 4.21 -13.65 37.56
N ARG A 155 3.92 -14.83 38.13
CA ARG A 155 4.46 -15.34 39.40
C ARG A 155 5.90 -15.86 39.21
N ILE A 156 6.83 -14.93 38.98
CA ILE A 156 8.25 -15.17 38.61
C ILE A 156 8.85 -16.38 39.32
N ALA A 157 8.77 -16.44 40.66
CA ALA A 157 9.42 -17.49 41.46
C ALA A 157 8.78 -18.89 41.37
N ALA A 158 7.58 -19.03 40.79
CA ALA A 158 6.94 -20.31 40.49
C ALA A 158 7.23 -20.73 39.04
N VAL A 159 7.06 -19.81 38.08
CA VAL A 159 7.31 -20.06 36.65
C VAL A 159 8.79 -20.39 36.38
N ALA A 160 9.72 -19.70 37.04
CA ALA A 160 11.16 -19.95 36.91
C ALA A 160 11.66 -21.30 37.47
N ARG A 161 10.80 -22.10 38.11
CA ARG A 161 11.13 -23.49 38.53
C ARG A 161 10.72 -24.55 37.49
N GLN A 162 9.96 -24.19 36.47
CA GLN A 162 9.45 -25.13 35.47
C GLN A 162 10.50 -25.39 34.37
N SER A 163 10.60 -26.65 33.91
CA SER A 163 11.47 -26.98 32.77
C SER A 163 10.97 -26.30 31.50
N GLY A 164 11.91 -25.72 30.73
CA GLY A 164 11.64 -24.94 29.52
C GLY A 164 11.47 -23.43 29.75
N PHE A 165 11.48 -22.93 30.99
CA PHE A 165 11.43 -21.48 31.26
C PHE A 165 12.53 -20.71 30.53
N ASP A 166 13.79 -21.13 30.63
CA ASP A 166 14.92 -20.46 29.96
C ASP A 166 14.83 -20.53 28.42
N GLY A 167 14.18 -21.53 27.84
CA GLY A 167 13.97 -21.64 26.39
C GLY A 167 12.87 -20.71 25.87
N VAL A 168 11.73 -20.66 26.56
CA VAL A 168 10.66 -19.68 26.30
C VAL A 168 11.18 -18.25 26.50
N LEU A 169 11.96 -18.04 27.57
CA LEU A 169 12.65 -16.79 27.87
C LEU A 169 13.70 -16.43 26.80
N ALA A 170 14.44 -17.38 26.24
CA ALA A 170 15.40 -17.11 25.17
C ALA A 170 14.70 -16.71 23.86
N TYR A 171 13.55 -17.31 23.53
CA TYR A 171 12.78 -16.98 22.33
C TYR A 171 12.11 -15.60 22.42
N ALA A 172 11.42 -15.34 23.52
CA ALA A 172 10.71 -14.07 23.74
C ALA A 172 11.66 -12.96 24.26
N GLY A 173 12.86 -13.34 24.71
CA GLY A 173 13.87 -12.50 25.32
C GLY A 173 14.20 -11.22 24.55
N PRO A 174 14.47 -11.24 23.22
CA PRO A 174 14.77 -10.03 22.46
C PRO A 174 13.73 -8.90 22.58
N TYR A 175 12.50 -9.21 22.99
CA TYR A 175 11.38 -8.28 23.04
C TYR A 175 11.01 -7.82 24.46
N TRP A 176 11.20 -8.66 25.49
CA TRP A 176 10.86 -8.32 26.88
C TRP A 176 11.98 -8.49 27.91
N GLU A 177 13.04 -9.27 27.66
CA GLU A 177 14.20 -9.34 28.57
C GLU A 177 14.90 -7.97 28.66
N PRO A 178 15.10 -7.18 27.59
CA PRO A 178 15.53 -5.78 27.71
C PRO A 178 14.60 -4.89 28.55
N ALA A 179 13.34 -5.25 28.77
CA ALA A 179 12.43 -4.51 29.67
C ALA A 179 12.62 -4.98 31.12
N PHE A 180 12.44 -6.28 31.35
CA PHE A 180 12.53 -6.94 32.66
C PHE A 180 13.91 -6.78 33.27
N GLN A 181 14.98 -7.07 32.52
CA GLN A 181 16.35 -6.93 32.99
C GLN A 181 16.75 -5.46 33.17
N ARG A 182 16.23 -4.49 32.39
CA ARG A 182 16.41 -3.04 32.68
C ARG A 182 15.84 -2.68 34.06
N VAL A 183 14.68 -3.21 34.42
CA VAL A 183 14.07 -2.99 35.74
C VAL A 183 14.86 -3.70 36.84
N LEU A 184 15.14 -5.00 36.69
CA LEU A 184 15.90 -5.79 37.67
C LEU A 184 17.30 -5.22 37.93
N ASP A 185 18.07 -4.89 36.88
CA ASP A 185 19.38 -4.22 36.99
C ASP A 185 19.30 -2.93 37.81
N SER A 186 18.25 -2.13 37.55
CA SER A 186 18.09 -0.82 38.17
C SER A 186 17.81 -0.91 39.66
N PHE A 187 17.02 -1.89 40.10
CA PHE A 187 16.79 -2.18 41.51
C PHE A 187 17.82 -3.14 42.12
N GLY A 188 18.81 -3.62 41.36
CA GLY A 188 19.80 -4.61 41.85
C GLY A 188 19.18 -5.96 42.23
N LEU A 189 17.99 -6.27 41.74
CA LEU A 189 17.22 -7.46 42.09
C LEU A 189 17.66 -8.66 41.25
N LYS A 190 17.76 -9.83 41.87
CA LYS A 190 17.84 -11.12 41.17
C LYS A 190 16.44 -11.70 40.95
N ARG A 191 16.28 -12.55 39.93
CA ARG A 191 15.00 -13.18 39.57
C ARG A 191 14.37 -13.95 40.74
N GLU A 192 15.18 -14.58 41.58
CA GLU A 192 14.73 -15.40 42.73
C GLU A 192 14.24 -14.54 43.92
N ALA A 193 14.56 -13.24 43.94
CA ALA A 193 14.10 -12.30 44.97
C ALA A 193 12.73 -11.68 44.65
N VAL A 194 12.21 -11.90 43.42
CA VAL A 194 10.90 -11.40 42.97
C VAL A 194 9.89 -12.54 43.03
N ARG A 195 8.83 -12.37 43.81
CA ARG A 195 7.73 -13.35 43.95
C ARG A 195 6.77 -13.29 42.76
N GLY A 196 6.47 -12.07 42.31
CA GLY A 196 5.63 -11.83 41.13
C GLY A 196 5.81 -10.41 40.60
N MET A 197 5.46 -10.20 39.34
CA MET A 197 5.65 -8.92 38.65
C MET A 197 4.56 -8.71 37.61
N GLY A 198 4.11 -7.47 37.45
CA GLY A 198 3.03 -7.09 36.54
C GLY A 198 3.36 -5.82 35.76
N TRP A 199 2.94 -5.76 34.50
CA TRP A 199 3.07 -4.63 33.59
C TRP A 199 1.70 -4.26 33.04
N ALA A 200 1.30 -3.01 33.23
CA ALA A 200 0.06 -2.42 32.72
C ALA A 200 0.39 -1.26 31.78
N ALA A 201 0.22 -1.47 30.47
CA ALA A 201 0.58 -0.48 29.44
C ALA A 201 -0.64 0.16 28.77
N VAL A 202 -0.47 1.41 28.35
CA VAL A 202 -1.49 2.22 27.65
C VAL A 202 -1.17 2.47 26.18
N ASP A 203 0.07 2.22 25.77
CA ASP A 203 0.54 2.32 24.39
C ASP A 203 1.29 1.04 24.02
N LEU A 204 1.00 0.51 22.83
CA LEU A 204 1.59 -0.71 22.27
C LEU A 204 2.60 -0.43 21.15
N ALA A 205 2.68 0.82 20.68
CA ALA A 205 3.71 1.28 19.76
C ALA A 205 4.98 1.74 20.50
N ASP A 206 4.82 2.27 21.73
CA ASP A 206 5.92 2.64 22.65
C ASP A 206 6.03 1.67 23.85
N TRP A 207 5.67 0.39 23.62
CA TRP A 207 5.95 -0.70 24.55
C TRP A 207 7.46 -1.02 24.51
N PRO A 208 8.15 -1.17 25.66
CA PRO A 208 7.62 -1.36 27.01
C PRO A 208 7.67 -0.12 27.92
N ASP A 209 8.02 1.06 27.39
CA ASP A 209 8.39 2.22 28.21
C ASP A 209 7.17 3.07 28.64
N GLN A 210 6.00 2.91 27.98
CA GLN A 210 4.70 3.45 28.43
C GLN A 210 3.90 2.49 29.32
N ALA A 211 4.58 1.84 30.29
CA ALA A 211 3.96 0.90 31.22
C ALA A 211 4.11 1.32 32.70
N VAL A 212 3.09 1.03 33.50
CA VAL A 212 3.20 0.91 34.95
C VAL A 212 3.61 -0.50 35.31
N VAL A 213 4.59 -0.65 36.19
CA VAL A 213 5.22 -1.91 36.57
C VAL A 213 5.11 -2.10 38.07
N ILE A 214 4.53 -3.22 38.50
CA ILE A 214 4.34 -3.62 39.89
C ILE A 214 5.26 -4.80 40.19
N ILE A 215 6.01 -4.74 41.29
CA ILE A 215 6.96 -5.79 41.70
C ILE A 215 6.64 -6.22 43.13
N GLU A 216 6.36 -7.51 43.33
CA GLU A 216 6.21 -8.14 44.64
C GLU A 216 7.51 -8.91 44.99
N LEU A 217 8.14 -8.58 46.11
CA LEU A 217 9.37 -9.21 46.57
C LEU A 217 9.10 -10.47 47.42
N GLY A 218 10.04 -11.41 47.43
CA GLY A 218 9.96 -12.63 48.25
C GLY A 218 9.96 -12.35 49.76
N LYS A 219 9.36 -13.25 50.55
CA LYS A 219 9.34 -13.18 52.03
C LYS A 219 10.77 -12.98 52.57
N GLY A 220 10.97 -11.96 53.41
CA GLY A 220 12.29 -11.61 53.98
C GLY A 220 13.04 -10.46 53.28
N GLN A 221 12.54 -9.92 52.17
CA GLN A 221 13.07 -8.71 51.51
C GLN A 221 12.32 -7.43 51.96
N ASP A 222 13.03 -6.31 52.17
CA ASP A 222 12.47 -4.99 52.51
C ASP A 222 12.53 -4.02 51.30
N ALA A 223 11.37 -3.71 50.72
CA ALA A 223 11.26 -2.72 49.64
C ALA A 223 11.66 -1.29 50.09
N GLY A 224 11.62 -1.01 51.40
CA GLY A 224 12.07 0.25 51.99
C GLY A 224 13.56 0.54 51.80
N VAL A 225 14.39 -0.46 51.45
CA VAL A 225 15.79 -0.25 51.05
C VAL A 225 15.88 0.73 49.86
N PHE A 226 14.97 0.60 48.88
CA PHE A 226 15.01 1.40 47.65
C PHE A 226 14.62 2.85 47.90
N ALA A 227 13.60 3.11 48.73
CA ALA A 227 13.25 4.46 49.17
C ALA A 227 14.42 5.17 49.89
N ARG A 228 15.25 4.41 50.64
CA ARG A 228 16.46 4.94 51.30
C ARG A 228 17.62 5.24 50.32
N ALA A 229 17.64 4.61 49.15
CA ALA A 229 18.66 4.81 48.10
C ALA A 229 18.26 5.87 47.04
N GLY A 230 16.96 6.03 46.78
CA GLY A 230 16.44 6.99 45.81
C GLY A 230 16.55 8.45 46.24
N ARG A 231 16.43 9.37 45.27
CA ARG A 231 16.10 10.78 45.54
C ARG A 231 14.57 10.95 45.52
N PRO A 232 13.96 11.69 46.45
CA PRO A 232 12.53 12.00 46.38
C PRO A 232 12.21 12.83 45.12
N VAL A 233 10.99 12.67 44.62
CA VAL A 233 10.41 13.39 43.48
C VAL A 233 9.16 14.13 43.98
N ASP A 234 8.79 15.25 43.33
CA ASP A 234 7.53 15.95 43.61
C ASP A 234 6.35 15.20 42.96
N LEU A 235 6.01 14.08 43.59
CA LEU A 235 5.03 13.09 43.18
C LEU A 235 4.69 12.19 44.37
N ARG A 236 3.42 11.78 44.47
CA ARG A 236 2.95 10.78 45.43
C ARG A 236 2.21 9.65 44.70
N LEU A 237 1.99 8.54 45.39
CA LEU A 237 1.16 7.43 44.95
C LEU A 237 0.57 6.70 46.17
N ASP A 238 -0.75 6.60 46.28
CA ASP A 238 -1.48 6.07 47.45
C ASP A 238 -1.01 6.77 48.74
N GLY A 239 -0.84 8.10 48.63
CA GLY A 239 -0.29 8.95 49.68
C GLY A 239 1.21 8.77 50.00
N GLN A 240 1.89 7.74 49.48
CA GLN A 240 3.33 7.54 49.69
C GLN A 240 4.18 8.49 48.83
N PRO A 241 5.36 8.94 49.28
CA PRO A 241 6.26 9.72 48.44
C PRO A 241 6.93 8.87 47.37
N CYS A 242 7.05 9.42 46.16
CA CYS A 242 7.77 8.76 45.06
C CYS A 242 9.26 9.13 45.04
N PHE A 243 10.09 8.21 44.56
CA PHE A 243 11.55 8.31 44.49
C PHE A 243 12.06 8.00 43.08
N ARG A 244 13.30 8.40 42.77
CA ARG A 244 14.00 8.06 41.53
C ARG A 244 15.44 7.62 41.85
N LEU A 245 15.85 6.47 41.32
CA LEU A 245 17.21 5.94 41.51
C LEU A 245 18.23 6.74 40.69
N ARG A 246 19.49 6.76 41.15
CA ARG A 246 20.59 7.44 40.44
C ARG A 246 21.24 6.48 39.45
N ASN A 247 21.55 6.95 38.24
CA ASN A 247 22.20 6.17 37.17
C ASN A 247 21.45 4.87 36.81
N SER A 248 20.11 4.91 36.93
CA SER A 248 19.21 3.80 36.62
C SER A 248 19.15 3.52 35.10
N ARG A 249 18.98 2.24 34.71
CA ARG A 249 18.63 1.86 33.33
C ARG A 249 17.12 2.04 33.05
N TRP A 250 16.32 2.11 34.11
CA TRP A 250 14.89 2.42 34.11
C TRP A 250 14.70 3.85 34.63
N PRO A 251 14.46 4.88 33.79
CA PRO A 251 14.53 6.31 34.18
C PRO A 251 13.34 6.80 35.03
N HIS A 252 12.35 5.94 35.23
CA HIS A 252 11.05 6.25 35.81
C HIS A 252 11.10 6.36 37.35
N PRO A 253 10.21 7.16 37.96
CA PRO A 253 10.01 7.16 39.41
C PRO A 253 9.39 5.84 39.90
N PHE A 254 9.47 5.60 41.22
CA PHE A 254 8.83 4.48 41.90
C PHE A 254 8.32 4.86 43.30
N ALA A 255 7.34 4.14 43.80
CA ALA A 255 6.84 4.19 45.17
C ALA A 255 7.00 2.83 45.87
N VAL A 256 7.05 2.84 47.20
CA VAL A 256 7.07 1.64 48.06
C VAL A 256 5.71 1.54 48.74
N ILE A 257 4.85 0.63 48.28
CA ILE A 257 3.47 0.51 48.77
C ILE A 257 3.35 -0.67 49.75
N GLY A 258 3.93 -0.48 50.93
CA GLY A 258 4.07 -1.52 51.96
C GLY A 258 5.44 -2.22 51.90
N PRO A 259 5.67 -3.24 52.76
CA PRO A 259 7.00 -3.75 53.04
C PRO A 259 7.66 -4.50 51.87
N GLN A 260 6.88 -5.00 50.91
CA GLN A 260 7.38 -5.90 49.86
C GLN A 260 6.90 -5.54 48.44
N VAL A 261 6.23 -4.39 48.24
CA VAL A 261 5.65 -4.01 46.93
C VAL A 261 6.24 -2.70 46.43
N LEU A 262 6.71 -2.71 45.19
CA LEU A 262 7.16 -1.55 44.44
C LEU A 262 6.18 -1.28 43.28
N VAL A 263 5.90 -0.01 43.01
CA VAL A 263 5.17 0.42 41.80
C VAL A 263 6.01 1.49 41.10
N THR A 264 6.28 1.33 39.80
CA THR A 264 7.13 2.24 39.01
C THR A 264 6.59 2.46 37.61
N GLY A 265 6.81 3.63 37.01
CA GLY A 265 6.32 3.92 35.66
C GLY A 265 6.40 5.42 35.32
N PRO A 266 6.07 5.82 34.08
CA PRO A 266 6.05 7.22 33.66
C PRO A 266 5.35 8.15 34.66
N GLU A 267 5.93 9.32 34.92
CA GLU A 267 5.39 10.31 35.86
C GLU A 267 3.93 10.69 35.57
N LYS A 268 3.53 10.69 34.29
CA LYS A 268 2.14 10.93 33.87
C LYS A 268 1.19 9.85 34.40
N LEU A 269 1.54 8.57 34.22
CA LEU A 269 0.70 7.45 34.63
C LEU A 269 0.65 7.28 36.15
N LEU A 270 1.75 7.55 36.86
CA LEU A 270 1.72 7.51 38.33
C LEU A 270 0.92 8.67 38.94
N ARG A 271 0.87 9.86 38.30
CA ARG A 271 -0.07 10.94 38.70
C ARG A 271 -1.51 10.52 38.47
N GLU A 272 -1.81 9.94 37.30
CA GLU A 272 -3.14 9.43 36.96
C GLU A 272 -3.65 8.41 38.01
N LEU A 273 -2.79 7.51 38.49
CA LEU A 273 -3.14 6.54 39.54
C LEU A 273 -3.36 7.17 40.93
N ASP A 274 -2.62 8.21 41.32
CA ASP A 274 -2.83 8.90 42.61
C ASP A 274 -4.12 9.74 42.58
N ASP A 275 -4.40 10.41 41.45
CA ASP A 275 -5.67 11.12 41.21
C ASP A 275 -6.88 10.14 41.22
N GLN A 276 -6.74 8.95 40.61
CA GLN A 276 -7.76 7.89 40.66
C GLN A 276 -7.97 7.35 42.08
N ALA A 277 -6.90 7.14 42.86
CA ALA A 277 -6.99 6.68 44.25
C ALA A 277 -7.74 7.70 45.13
N ALA A 278 -7.52 9.00 44.92
CA ALA A 278 -8.26 10.07 45.58
C ALA A 278 -9.73 10.19 45.12
N GLY A 279 -10.05 9.77 43.89
CA GLY A 279 -11.37 9.94 43.25
C GLY A 279 -12.49 9.03 43.76
N GLY A 280 -12.18 7.92 44.44
CA GLY A 280 -13.16 7.13 45.20
C GLY A 280 -14.17 6.29 44.38
N ALA A 281 -13.85 5.91 43.14
CA ALA A 281 -14.71 5.06 42.31
C ALA A 281 -13.92 3.92 41.63
N ALA A 282 -14.07 2.69 42.12
CA ALA A 282 -13.34 1.50 41.62
C ALA A 282 -14.16 0.66 40.63
N LYS A 283 -14.72 1.29 39.58
CA LYS A 283 -15.42 0.60 38.46
C LYS A 283 -15.16 1.30 37.13
N GLY A 284 -14.84 0.51 36.10
CA GLY A 284 -14.40 1.00 34.80
C GLY A 284 -12.88 1.18 34.76
N ARG A 285 -12.16 0.12 34.37
CA ARG A 285 -10.70 0.10 34.24
C ARG A 285 -10.32 -0.65 32.97
N GLY A 286 -9.69 0.04 32.02
CA GLY A 286 -9.64 -0.37 30.62
C GLY A 286 -10.91 0.02 29.86
N ASN A 287 -10.94 -0.28 28.56
CA ASN A 287 -12.19 -0.31 27.80
C ASN A 287 -13.04 -1.53 28.20
N ASP A 288 -14.30 -1.59 27.77
CA ASP A 288 -15.24 -2.66 28.13
C ASP A 288 -14.67 -4.07 27.86
N THR A 289 -13.92 -4.23 26.77
CA THR A 289 -13.19 -5.47 26.43
C THR A 289 -12.12 -5.83 27.47
N MET A 290 -11.25 -4.90 27.87
CA MET A 290 -10.20 -5.19 28.86
C MET A 290 -10.78 -5.41 30.27
N GLN A 291 -11.91 -4.77 30.61
CA GLN A 291 -12.66 -5.07 31.83
C GLN A 291 -13.25 -6.50 31.80
N GLN A 292 -13.91 -6.92 30.70
CA GLN A 292 -14.44 -8.27 30.52
C GLN A 292 -13.36 -9.36 30.67
N LEU A 293 -12.15 -9.10 30.14
CA LEU A 293 -11.00 -9.99 30.31
C LEU A 293 -10.50 -9.99 31.76
N MET A 294 -10.34 -8.81 32.38
CA MET A 294 -9.86 -8.69 33.76
C MET A 294 -10.82 -9.33 34.78
N ASP A 295 -12.13 -9.30 34.54
CA ASP A 295 -13.15 -9.99 35.37
C ASP A 295 -12.99 -11.53 35.34
N SER A 296 -12.14 -12.08 34.48
CA SER A 296 -11.81 -13.51 34.40
C SER A 296 -10.51 -13.90 35.15
N VAL A 297 -9.76 -12.93 35.68
CA VAL A 297 -8.48 -13.16 36.40
C VAL A 297 -8.72 -13.72 37.80
N THR A 298 -7.91 -14.71 38.22
CA THR A 298 -8.00 -15.36 39.54
C THR A 298 -6.70 -15.28 40.34
N ALA A 299 -6.81 -15.42 41.66
CA ALA A 299 -5.66 -15.45 42.57
C ALA A 299 -4.78 -16.72 42.46
N ALA A 300 -5.16 -17.66 41.59
CA ALA A 300 -4.43 -18.90 41.30
C ALA A 300 -3.58 -18.82 40.02
N ASP A 301 -3.75 -17.79 39.19
CA ASP A 301 -3.07 -17.70 37.89
C ASP A 301 -1.58 -17.35 38.05
N ASP A 302 -0.72 -18.23 37.52
CA ASP A 302 0.74 -18.12 37.49
C ASP A 302 1.24 -17.16 36.39
N LEU A 303 0.49 -17.07 35.30
CA LEU A 303 0.72 -16.16 34.18
C LEU A 303 -0.63 -15.63 33.69
N VAL A 304 -0.73 -14.31 33.56
CA VAL A 304 -1.88 -13.58 33.02
C VAL A 304 -1.36 -12.72 31.87
N PHE A 305 -1.97 -12.84 30.69
CA PHE A 305 -1.72 -11.95 29.56
C PHE A 305 -3.05 -11.50 28.96
N LEU A 306 -3.38 -10.21 29.04
CA LEU A 306 -4.59 -9.60 28.47
C LEU A 306 -4.17 -8.50 27.49
N VAL A 307 -4.79 -8.42 26.30
CA VAL A 307 -4.50 -7.38 25.31
C VAL A 307 -5.74 -6.93 24.52
N ASP A 308 -5.85 -5.62 24.33
CA ASP A 308 -6.77 -4.96 23.40
C ASP A 308 -6.31 -5.27 21.95
N ALA A 309 -7.10 -6.09 21.24
CA ALA A 309 -6.72 -6.57 19.92
C ALA A 309 -6.79 -5.48 18.86
N GLU A 310 -7.61 -4.44 19.05
CA GLU A 310 -7.64 -3.32 18.12
C GLU A 310 -6.45 -2.39 18.34
N ALA A 311 -6.08 -2.11 19.59
CA ALA A 311 -4.86 -1.36 19.93
C ALA A 311 -3.60 -2.06 19.39
N ALA A 312 -3.50 -3.39 19.54
CA ALA A 312 -2.38 -4.17 18.99
C ALA A 312 -2.32 -4.07 17.46
N ARG A 313 -3.46 -4.25 16.76
CA ARG A 313 -3.55 -4.09 15.29
C ARG A 313 -3.19 -2.66 14.84
N ARG A 314 -3.60 -1.62 15.58
CA ARG A 314 -3.22 -0.22 15.31
C ARG A 314 -1.73 0.05 15.53
N ALA A 315 -1.10 -0.64 16.48
CA ALA A 315 0.35 -0.59 16.74
C ALA A 315 1.18 -1.45 15.77
N GLY A 316 0.58 -1.96 14.70
CA GLY A 316 1.27 -2.77 13.68
C GLY A 316 1.54 -4.22 14.07
N TRP A 317 0.99 -4.71 15.19
CA TRP A 317 1.16 -6.10 15.61
C TRP A 317 0.31 -6.99 14.67
N GLU A 318 0.94 -7.68 13.71
CA GLU A 318 0.24 -8.62 12.82
C GLU A 318 -0.02 -9.97 13.48
N GLY A 319 -1.30 -10.35 13.60
CA GLY A 319 -1.69 -11.73 13.94
C GLY A 319 -1.39 -12.70 12.77
N PRO A 320 -1.36 -14.02 13.00
CA PRO A 320 -0.99 -15.02 11.99
C PRO A 320 -2.09 -15.30 10.94
N THR A 321 -2.89 -14.29 10.56
CA THR A 321 -3.96 -14.38 9.54
C THR A 321 -3.44 -14.91 8.21
N ARG A 322 -2.22 -14.50 7.81
CA ARG A 322 -1.50 -14.96 6.61
C ARG A 322 -1.28 -16.48 6.55
N TRP A 323 -1.40 -17.21 7.66
CA TRP A 323 -1.22 -18.67 7.69
C TRP A 323 -2.46 -19.42 7.16
N GLY A 324 -3.67 -18.96 7.49
CA GLY A 324 -4.92 -19.54 6.96
C GLY A 324 -5.15 -19.31 5.47
N GLU A 325 -4.51 -18.31 4.86
CA GLU A 325 -4.65 -17.98 3.42
C GLU A 325 -4.28 -19.14 2.48
N LEU A 326 -3.43 -20.07 2.92
CA LEU A 326 -3.03 -21.25 2.16
C LEU A 326 -3.88 -22.51 2.44
N TRP A 327 -4.87 -22.46 3.34
CA TRP A 327 -5.74 -23.61 3.64
C TRP A 327 -7.20 -23.29 3.26
N PRO A 328 -7.67 -23.64 2.04
CA PRO A 328 -9.00 -23.26 1.56
C PRO A 328 -10.15 -23.60 2.51
N GLU A 329 -10.12 -24.78 3.13
CA GLU A 329 -11.20 -25.28 3.99
C GLU A 329 -11.26 -24.58 5.37
N ALA A 330 -10.10 -24.14 5.90
CA ALA A 330 -10.02 -23.43 7.17
C ALA A 330 -9.77 -21.92 7.03
N ARG A 331 -9.62 -21.38 5.81
CA ARG A 331 -9.31 -19.96 5.56
C ARG A 331 -10.27 -19.01 6.26
N GLU A 332 -11.57 -19.25 6.09
CA GLU A 332 -12.64 -18.47 6.73
C GLU A 332 -12.65 -18.68 8.26
N PRO A 333 -12.74 -19.91 8.81
CA PRO A 333 -12.58 -20.14 10.25
C PRO A 333 -11.33 -19.51 10.89
N TRP A 334 -10.17 -19.60 10.23
CA TRP A 334 -8.91 -19.04 10.71
C TRP A 334 -8.91 -17.51 10.70
N GLN A 335 -9.49 -16.88 9.69
CA GLN A 335 -9.69 -15.42 9.68
C GLN A 335 -10.62 -14.98 10.82
N VAL A 336 -11.76 -15.67 11.02
CA VAL A 336 -12.70 -15.38 12.13
C VAL A 336 -11.99 -15.45 13.49
N VAL A 337 -11.24 -16.53 13.75
CA VAL A 337 -10.46 -16.70 15.00
C VAL A 337 -9.50 -15.56 15.30
N TRP A 338 -8.93 -14.93 14.27
CA TRP A 338 -7.88 -13.91 14.41
C TRP A 338 -8.31 -12.47 14.16
N GLN A 339 -9.51 -12.25 13.61
CA GLN A 339 -10.03 -10.92 13.26
C GLN A 339 -11.26 -10.53 14.09
N THR A 340 -12.16 -11.46 14.39
CA THR A 340 -13.40 -11.21 15.13
C THR A 340 -13.20 -10.79 16.60
N PRO A 341 -12.18 -11.27 17.35
CA PRO A 341 -11.95 -10.80 18.71
C PRO A 341 -11.58 -9.31 18.79
N THR A 342 -12.17 -8.62 19.77
CA THR A 342 -11.78 -7.28 20.24
C THR A 342 -10.67 -7.35 21.27
N GLY A 343 -10.48 -8.48 21.96
CA GLY A 343 -9.39 -8.69 22.91
C GLY A 343 -9.08 -10.16 23.16
N TYR A 344 -7.83 -10.43 23.56
CA TYR A 344 -7.32 -11.76 23.88
C TYR A 344 -6.86 -11.80 25.35
N GLY A 345 -7.31 -12.79 26.10
CA GLY A 345 -6.83 -13.10 27.45
C GLY A 345 -6.27 -14.51 27.54
N ILE A 346 -5.18 -14.71 28.27
CA ILE A 346 -4.57 -16.01 28.56
C ILE A 346 -4.29 -16.09 30.06
N TYR A 347 -4.71 -17.19 30.68
CA TYR A 347 -4.59 -17.46 32.12
C TYR A 347 -4.01 -18.86 32.32
N CYS A 348 -2.79 -18.96 32.85
CA CYS A 348 -2.11 -20.23 33.08
C CYS A 348 -2.00 -20.51 34.57
N ARG A 349 -2.28 -21.75 34.99
CA ARG A 349 -2.20 -22.24 36.39
C ARG A 349 -1.35 -23.51 36.42
N SER A 350 -0.44 -23.67 37.40
CA SER A 350 0.46 -24.84 37.49
C SER A 350 0.42 -25.57 38.86
N SER A 351 -0.75 -25.65 39.49
CA SER A 351 -0.93 -26.34 40.78
C SER A 351 -1.25 -27.84 40.62
N GLY A 352 -0.28 -28.63 40.16
CA GLY A 352 -0.45 -30.03 39.79
C GLY A 352 -0.45 -30.21 38.27
N ASP A 353 -1.51 -30.77 37.69
CA ASP A 353 -1.78 -30.62 36.26
C ASP A 353 -1.87 -29.12 35.93
N TRP A 354 -1.30 -28.71 34.79
CA TRP A 354 -1.43 -27.33 34.34
C TRP A 354 -2.75 -27.11 33.62
N ILE A 355 -3.25 -25.88 33.71
CA ILE A 355 -4.47 -25.44 33.02
C ILE A 355 -4.16 -24.12 32.31
N VAL A 356 -4.31 -24.10 30.99
CA VAL A 356 -4.33 -22.88 30.18
C VAL A 356 -5.78 -22.60 29.81
N GLU A 357 -6.26 -21.41 30.14
CA GLU A 357 -7.55 -20.88 29.70
C GLU A 357 -7.29 -19.67 28.80
N VAL A 358 -7.96 -19.62 27.66
CA VAL A 358 -7.89 -18.56 26.66
C VAL A 358 -9.28 -17.95 26.55
N ALA A 359 -9.38 -16.64 26.76
CA ALA A 359 -10.61 -15.87 26.60
C ALA A 359 -10.50 -15.01 25.34
N LEU A 360 -11.49 -15.14 24.45
CA LEU A 360 -11.61 -14.38 23.21
C LEU A 360 -12.84 -13.47 23.35
N ALA A 361 -12.62 -12.22 23.71
CA ALA A 361 -13.68 -11.22 23.86
C ALA A 361 -14.10 -10.67 22.50
N CYS A 362 -15.40 -10.51 22.26
CA CYS A 362 -15.98 -10.13 20.97
C CYS A 362 -16.97 -8.97 21.10
N ASP A 363 -17.17 -8.22 20.01
CA ASP A 363 -18.21 -7.19 19.91
C ASP A 363 -19.60 -7.83 19.75
N GLY A 364 -20.20 -8.19 20.89
CA GLY A 364 -21.54 -8.75 20.95
C GLY A 364 -21.63 -10.28 20.77
N GLN A 365 -22.77 -10.83 21.18
CA GLN A 365 -23.03 -12.28 21.18
C GLN A 365 -22.94 -12.91 19.77
N THR A 366 -23.32 -12.18 18.72
CA THR A 366 -23.27 -12.68 17.33
C THR A 366 -21.83 -12.94 16.86
N ALA A 367 -20.90 -12.05 17.21
CA ALA A 367 -19.48 -12.22 16.92
C ALA A 367 -18.89 -13.40 17.71
N ALA A 368 -19.26 -13.54 18.99
CA ALA A 368 -18.89 -14.70 19.80
C ALA A 368 -19.44 -16.03 19.25
N SER A 369 -20.67 -16.08 18.74
CA SER A 369 -21.23 -17.30 18.13
C SER A 369 -20.62 -17.64 16.77
N GLN A 370 -20.26 -16.64 15.94
CA GLN A 370 -19.47 -16.86 14.73
C GLN A 370 -18.10 -17.45 15.06
N LEU A 371 -17.45 -16.93 16.11
CA LEU A 371 -16.17 -17.42 16.60
C LEU A 371 -16.26 -18.86 17.14
N HIS A 372 -17.29 -19.19 17.92
CA HIS A 372 -17.55 -20.56 18.38
C HIS A 372 -17.70 -21.53 17.19
N SER A 373 -18.51 -21.18 16.20
CA SER A 373 -18.70 -21.96 14.96
C SER A 373 -17.45 -22.05 14.08
N ALA A 374 -16.51 -21.11 14.20
CA ALA A 374 -15.19 -21.21 13.58
C ALA A 374 -14.31 -22.25 14.29
N LEU A 375 -14.30 -22.29 15.63
CA LEU A 375 -13.61 -23.32 16.41
C LEU A 375 -14.15 -24.73 16.09
N ASP A 376 -15.48 -24.88 16.03
CA ASP A 376 -16.16 -26.14 15.70
C ASP A 376 -15.75 -26.69 14.33
N ARG A 377 -15.48 -25.83 13.34
CA ARG A 377 -15.03 -26.23 12.00
C ARG A 377 -13.52 -26.49 11.95
N LEU A 378 -12.73 -25.72 12.68
CA LEU A 378 -11.27 -25.70 12.54
C LEU A 378 -10.58 -26.80 13.38
N VAL A 379 -10.98 -26.96 14.64
CA VAL A 379 -10.29 -27.87 15.58
C VAL A 379 -10.43 -29.35 15.19
N PRO A 380 -11.59 -29.87 14.71
CA PRO A 380 -11.68 -31.28 14.30
C PRO A 380 -10.76 -31.63 13.12
N VAL A 381 -10.71 -30.81 12.06
CA VAL A 381 -9.86 -31.08 10.91
C VAL A 381 -8.37 -31.01 11.30
N ALA A 382 -8.01 -30.12 12.22
CA ALA A 382 -6.67 -30.08 12.80
C ALA A 382 -6.28 -31.36 13.57
N ARG A 383 -7.20 -31.89 14.41
CA ARG A 383 -7.02 -33.18 15.12
C ARG A 383 -6.82 -34.34 14.15
N GLU A 384 -7.44 -34.32 12.98
CA GLU A 384 -7.27 -35.34 11.94
C GLU A 384 -5.95 -35.21 11.18
N LEU A 385 -5.54 -33.97 10.85
CA LEU A 385 -4.29 -33.69 10.15
C LEU A 385 -3.05 -34.13 10.95
N ILE A 386 -2.90 -33.71 12.20
CA ILE A 386 -1.73 -34.07 13.03
C ILE A 386 -1.67 -35.60 13.23
N ARG A 387 -2.82 -36.22 13.48
CA ARG A 387 -2.98 -37.67 13.60
C ARG A 387 -2.56 -38.42 12.34
N ALA A 388 -2.72 -37.82 11.15
CA ALA A 388 -2.28 -38.39 9.88
C ALA A 388 -0.74 -38.39 9.71
N GLU A 389 -0.01 -37.34 10.14
CA GLU A 389 1.47 -37.36 10.11
C GLU A 389 2.04 -38.27 11.20
N LEU A 390 1.45 -38.27 12.40
CA LEU A 390 1.82 -39.20 13.50
C LEU A 390 1.56 -40.67 13.15
N GLY A 391 0.63 -40.96 12.24
CA GLY A 391 0.40 -42.28 11.66
C GLY A 391 1.25 -42.59 10.41
N GLY A 392 2.05 -41.64 9.93
CA GLY A 392 2.88 -41.79 8.73
C GLY A 392 4.11 -42.66 8.97
N PRO A 393 4.57 -43.45 7.98
CA PRO A 393 5.81 -44.20 8.10
C PRO A 393 7.00 -43.22 8.14
N ALA A 394 7.70 -43.19 9.28
CA ALA A 394 8.85 -42.30 9.54
C ALA A 394 9.99 -42.50 8.52
N LYS A 395 9.95 -41.75 7.43
CA LYS A 395 10.97 -41.75 6.38
C LYS A 395 12.17 -40.92 6.82
N GLY A 396 13.13 -41.57 7.48
CA GLY A 396 14.45 -41.01 7.71
C GLY A 396 15.07 -40.56 6.39
N ALA A 397 15.38 -39.27 6.27
CA ALA A 397 16.11 -38.73 5.13
C ALA A 397 17.53 -39.29 5.14
N LYS A 398 17.98 -39.84 4.00
CA LYS A 398 19.41 -40.12 3.82
C LYS A 398 20.12 -38.81 3.56
N ALA A 399 21.07 -38.47 4.42
CA ALA A 399 22.01 -37.37 4.23
C ALA A 399 23.43 -37.93 4.28
N ASP A 400 24.26 -37.57 3.30
CA ASP A 400 25.68 -37.91 3.29
C ASP A 400 26.47 -36.82 4.04
N GLY A 401 27.01 -37.14 5.23
CA GLY A 401 27.97 -36.27 5.94
C GLY A 401 27.89 -36.32 7.48
N ASP A 402 28.89 -36.95 8.11
CA ASP A 402 29.02 -37.20 9.57
C ASP A 402 28.98 -35.96 10.50
N GLY A 403 28.87 -34.74 9.98
CA GLY A 403 28.89 -33.49 10.77
C GLY A 403 27.53 -33.01 11.26
N MET A 404 26.45 -33.23 10.49
CA MET A 404 25.12 -32.65 10.78
C MET A 404 24.21 -33.58 11.61
N GLU A 405 24.51 -34.89 11.62
CA GLU A 405 23.61 -35.96 12.09
C GLU A 405 23.01 -35.76 13.49
N ARG A 406 23.70 -35.05 14.39
CA ARG A 406 23.27 -34.94 15.79
C ARG A 406 22.18 -33.90 15.99
N LEU A 407 22.32 -32.72 15.37
CA LEU A 407 21.33 -31.64 15.46
C LEU A 407 20.03 -32.02 14.75
N ASP A 408 20.12 -32.68 13.59
CA ASP A 408 18.93 -33.14 12.87
C ASP A 408 18.18 -34.28 13.60
N ARG A 409 18.88 -35.14 14.35
CA ARG A 409 18.24 -36.18 15.20
C ARG A 409 17.57 -35.58 16.43
N GLU A 410 18.25 -34.69 17.15
CA GLU A 410 17.71 -33.99 18.32
C GLU A 410 16.49 -33.13 17.90
N GLY A 411 16.57 -32.44 16.75
CA GLY A 411 15.46 -31.68 16.16
C GLY A 411 14.29 -32.54 15.67
N ALA A 412 14.54 -33.68 15.02
CA ALA A 412 13.48 -34.59 14.58
C ALA A 412 12.72 -35.21 15.76
N GLN A 413 13.41 -35.59 16.82
CA GLN A 413 12.79 -36.11 18.05
C GLN A 413 11.98 -35.02 18.77
N GLY A 414 12.48 -33.78 18.83
CA GLY A 414 11.75 -32.64 19.36
C GLY A 414 10.47 -32.32 18.57
N HIS A 415 10.53 -32.40 17.23
CA HIS A 415 9.37 -32.17 16.36
C HIS A 415 8.30 -33.24 16.53
N GLU A 416 8.67 -34.53 16.57
CA GLU A 416 7.72 -35.61 16.81
C GLU A 416 7.08 -35.54 18.22
N TRP A 417 7.87 -35.19 19.24
CA TRP A 417 7.33 -34.94 20.59
C TRP A 417 6.35 -33.77 20.60
N ALA A 418 6.69 -32.63 19.98
CA ALA A 418 5.80 -31.46 19.91
C ALA A 418 4.48 -31.76 19.18
N LEU A 419 4.51 -32.52 18.09
CA LEU A 419 3.31 -33.00 17.38
C LEU A 419 2.42 -33.87 18.28
N ARG A 420 3.00 -34.79 19.06
CA ARG A 420 2.25 -35.65 20.00
C ARG A 420 1.64 -34.85 21.15
N GLN A 421 2.37 -33.89 21.71
CA GLN A 421 1.84 -33.04 22.78
C GLN A 421 0.71 -32.14 22.30
N LEU A 422 0.81 -31.56 21.09
CA LEU A 422 -0.27 -30.75 20.56
C LEU A 422 -1.48 -31.59 20.14
N GLN A 423 -1.29 -32.82 19.64
CA GLN A 423 -2.39 -33.77 19.45
C GLN A 423 -3.15 -33.97 20.78
N ALA A 424 -2.43 -34.17 21.89
CA ALA A 424 -3.03 -34.28 23.22
C ALA A 424 -3.71 -32.98 23.67
N MET A 425 -3.11 -31.80 23.46
CA MET A 425 -3.76 -30.50 23.75
C MET A 425 -5.07 -30.34 22.99
N LEU A 426 -5.11 -30.69 21.70
CA LEU A 426 -6.30 -30.54 20.88
C LEU A 426 -7.36 -31.58 21.23
N ASP A 427 -6.99 -32.83 21.49
CA ASP A 427 -7.95 -33.86 21.94
C ASP A 427 -8.48 -33.57 23.36
N ALA A 428 -7.74 -32.85 24.22
CA ALA A 428 -8.19 -32.35 25.52
C ALA A 428 -8.92 -30.99 25.48
N ALA A 429 -8.88 -30.26 24.36
CA ALA A 429 -9.46 -28.93 24.25
C ALA A 429 -11.00 -28.93 24.24
N HIS A 430 -11.60 -28.11 25.10
CA HIS A 430 -13.00 -27.70 25.02
C HIS A 430 -13.13 -26.17 24.88
N TRP A 431 -14.21 -25.71 24.26
CA TRP A 431 -14.60 -24.30 24.16
C TRP A 431 -16.08 -24.11 24.50
N GLU A 432 -16.37 -23.02 25.20
CA GLU A 432 -17.71 -22.64 25.64
C GLU A 432 -17.94 -21.14 25.35
N GLN A 433 -19.12 -20.77 24.88
CA GLN A 433 -19.51 -19.36 24.74
C GLN A 433 -20.21 -18.89 26.01
N HIS A 434 -19.64 -17.88 26.67
CA HIS A 434 -20.26 -17.18 27.78
C HIS A 434 -20.50 -15.72 27.39
N ASP A 435 -21.76 -15.43 27.01
CA ASP A 435 -22.21 -14.12 26.53
C ASP A 435 -21.37 -13.62 25.33
N THR A 436 -20.51 -12.63 25.56
CA THR A 436 -19.63 -11.94 24.60
C THR A 436 -18.23 -12.54 24.52
N VAL A 437 -17.91 -13.52 25.37
CA VAL A 437 -16.57 -14.14 25.46
C VAL A 437 -16.64 -15.61 25.10
N VAL A 438 -15.86 -16.03 24.10
CA VAL A 438 -15.61 -17.46 23.87
C VAL A 438 -14.40 -17.86 24.73
N ARG A 439 -14.62 -18.77 25.68
CA ARG A 439 -13.54 -19.33 26.50
C ARG A 439 -13.13 -20.69 25.95
N VAL A 440 -11.84 -20.96 25.98
CA VAL A 440 -11.25 -22.21 25.51
C VAL A 440 -10.24 -22.68 26.55
N ARG A 441 -10.32 -23.94 26.98
CA ARG A 441 -9.49 -24.46 28.09
C ARG A 441 -8.83 -25.77 27.70
N VAL A 442 -7.56 -25.89 28.07
CA VAL A 442 -6.72 -27.08 27.91
C VAL A 442 -6.10 -27.41 29.26
N ASN A 443 -6.05 -28.70 29.60
CA ASN A 443 -5.33 -29.23 30.74
C ASN A 443 -4.25 -30.23 30.27
N GLY A 444 -3.14 -30.32 31.00
CA GLY A 444 -2.05 -31.24 30.69
C GLY A 444 -1.16 -31.55 31.89
N SER A 445 -0.38 -32.63 31.80
CA SER A 445 0.38 -33.21 32.91
C SER A 445 1.92 -33.24 32.73
N GLU A 446 2.43 -32.95 31.53
CA GLU A 446 3.85 -32.64 31.29
C GLU A 446 4.14 -31.14 31.50
N SER A 447 5.40 -30.66 31.42
CA SER A 447 5.69 -29.24 31.65
C SER A 447 5.12 -28.33 30.56
N MET A 448 4.28 -27.38 30.97
CA MET A 448 3.69 -26.33 30.12
C MET A 448 4.75 -25.53 29.36
N LEU A 449 5.86 -25.17 30.03
CA LEU A 449 6.92 -24.36 29.41
C LEU A 449 7.84 -25.18 28.51
N ALA A 450 8.05 -26.47 28.77
CA ALA A 450 8.76 -27.35 27.84
C ALA A 450 7.95 -27.56 26.56
N LEU A 451 6.61 -27.60 26.67
CA LEU A 451 5.71 -27.66 25.53
C LEU A 451 5.74 -26.35 24.73
N ALA A 452 5.70 -25.21 25.41
CA ALA A 452 5.90 -23.91 24.77
C ALA A 452 7.27 -23.83 24.08
N GLU A 453 8.37 -24.24 24.73
CA GLU A 453 9.72 -24.30 24.14
C GLU A 453 9.76 -25.18 22.88
N GLY A 454 9.19 -26.39 22.92
CA GLY A 454 9.13 -27.29 21.76
C GLY A 454 8.34 -26.73 20.58
N LEU A 455 7.21 -26.07 20.85
CA LEU A 455 6.41 -25.40 19.81
C LEU A 455 7.15 -24.17 19.24
N LEU A 456 7.81 -23.38 20.08
CA LEU A 456 8.65 -22.25 19.67
C LEU A 456 9.84 -22.72 18.81
N GLY A 457 10.46 -23.84 19.17
CA GLY A 457 11.51 -24.51 18.39
C GLY A 457 11.04 -25.04 17.03
N CYS A 458 9.75 -25.40 16.88
CA CYS A 458 9.17 -25.78 15.59
C CYS A 458 8.98 -24.58 14.63
N GLY A 459 8.97 -23.34 15.12
CA GLY A 459 8.69 -22.13 14.34
C GLY A 459 9.43 -22.02 13.00
N PRO A 460 10.77 -22.21 12.94
CA PRO A 460 11.53 -22.15 11.68
C PRO A 460 11.20 -23.27 10.69
N ALA A 461 10.74 -24.44 11.17
CA ALA A 461 10.29 -25.53 10.31
C ALA A 461 8.89 -25.26 9.74
N LEU A 462 7.98 -24.72 10.55
CA LEU A 462 6.65 -24.29 10.12
C LEU A 462 6.74 -23.14 9.10
N GLU A 463 7.61 -22.16 9.34
CA GLU A 463 7.83 -21.03 8.42
C GLU A 463 8.42 -21.51 7.09
N ARG A 464 9.36 -22.46 7.10
CA ARG A 464 9.89 -23.11 5.89
C ARG A 464 8.81 -23.89 5.12
N ALA A 465 7.98 -24.66 5.82
CA ALA A 465 6.87 -25.40 5.21
C ALA A 465 5.80 -24.46 4.61
N TRP A 466 5.50 -23.34 5.27
CA TRP A 466 4.59 -22.30 4.75
C TRP A 466 5.17 -21.64 3.51
N LEU A 467 6.47 -21.30 3.50
CA LEU A 467 7.14 -20.75 2.31
C LEU A 467 7.11 -21.73 1.13
N GLU A 468 7.34 -23.03 1.35
CA GLU A 468 7.19 -24.04 0.28
C GLU A 468 5.75 -24.18 -0.22
N ALA A 469 4.74 -24.11 0.67
CA ALA A 469 3.33 -24.17 0.28
C ALA A 469 2.92 -22.92 -0.53
N ALA A 470 3.33 -21.73 -0.07
CA ALA A 470 3.18 -20.46 -0.78
C ALA A 470 3.80 -20.52 -2.19
N LEU A 471 5.02 -21.06 -2.31
CA LEU A 471 5.72 -21.18 -3.59
C LEU A 471 4.99 -22.12 -4.58
N ARG A 472 4.40 -23.21 -4.08
CA ARG A 472 3.58 -24.13 -4.89
C ARG A 472 2.28 -23.47 -5.35
N ALA A 473 1.58 -22.77 -4.45
CA ALA A 473 0.36 -22.03 -4.79
C ALA A 473 0.63 -20.91 -5.81
N ASP A 474 1.74 -20.18 -5.67
CA ASP A 474 2.14 -19.14 -6.61
C ASP A 474 2.57 -19.71 -7.98
N CYS A 475 3.23 -20.88 -8.05
CA CYS A 475 3.47 -21.55 -9.34
C CYS A 475 2.15 -21.97 -10.01
N GLN A 476 1.14 -22.40 -9.25
CA GLN A 476 -0.19 -22.70 -9.79
C GLN A 476 -0.91 -21.45 -10.32
N ARG A 477 -0.78 -20.29 -9.66
CA ARG A 477 -1.29 -19.00 -10.15
C ARG A 477 -0.59 -18.58 -11.44
N HIS A 478 0.75 -18.52 -11.46
CA HIS A 478 1.52 -18.21 -12.67
C HIS A 478 1.14 -19.11 -13.85
N ARG A 479 0.98 -20.41 -13.62
CA ARG A 479 0.53 -21.40 -14.63
C ARG A 479 -0.88 -21.11 -15.17
N ARG A 480 -1.87 -20.86 -14.30
CA ARG A 480 -3.23 -20.53 -14.75
C ARG A 480 -3.22 -19.26 -15.59
N LEU A 481 -2.45 -18.25 -15.19
CA LEU A 481 -2.37 -16.98 -15.90
C LEU A 481 -1.73 -17.13 -17.28
N ILE A 482 -0.55 -17.77 -17.37
CA ILE A 482 0.15 -17.95 -18.65
C ILE A 482 -0.57 -18.92 -19.59
N SER A 483 -1.31 -19.92 -19.05
CA SER A 483 -2.23 -20.73 -19.88
C SER A 483 -3.24 -19.83 -20.58
N GLY A 484 -4.00 -19.02 -19.85
CA GLY A 484 -5.00 -18.12 -20.46
C GLY A 484 -4.41 -17.13 -21.45
N VAL A 485 -3.16 -16.69 -21.27
CA VAL A 485 -2.42 -15.88 -22.25
C VAL A 485 -2.10 -16.66 -23.52
N LEU A 486 -1.69 -17.93 -23.41
CA LEU A 486 -1.43 -18.82 -24.55
C LEU A 486 -2.72 -19.28 -25.25
N ASP A 487 -3.79 -19.49 -24.49
CA ASP A 487 -5.12 -19.82 -25.00
C ASP A 487 -5.68 -18.64 -25.81
N TYR A 488 -5.51 -17.40 -25.31
CA TYR A 488 -5.81 -16.17 -26.06
C TYR A 488 -4.93 -16.04 -27.31
N HIS A 489 -3.61 -16.25 -27.20
CA HIS A 489 -2.71 -16.23 -28.36
C HIS A 489 -3.12 -17.27 -29.42
N THR A 490 -3.62 -18.43 -29.00
CA THR A 490 -4.08 -19.50 -29.90
C THR A 490 -5.38 -19.13 -30.61
N ALA A 491 -6.24 -18.31 -30.00
CA ALA A 491 -7.45 -17.77 -30.62
C ALA A 491 -7.19 -16.56 -31.53
N GLU A 492 -6.36 -15.61 -31.07
CA GLU A 492 -6.16 -14.28 -31.67
C GLU A 492 -4.89 -14.14 -32.53
N GLY A 493 -4.02 -15.15 -32.54
CA GLY A 493 -2.74 -15.15 -33.26
C GLY A 493 -1.67 -14.20 -32.70
N ARG A 494 -1.90 -13.64 -31.50
CA ARG A 494 -1.07 -12.61 -30.84
C ARG A 494 -1.28 -12.61 -29.32
N PHE A 495 -0.25 -12.24 -28.57
CA PHE A 495 -0.34 -11.97 -27.14
C PHE A 495 -1.25 -10.74 -26.88
N PRO A 496 -2.02 -10.72 -25.77
CA PRO A 496 -2.98 -9.66 -25.51
C PRO A 496 -2.28 -8.31 -25.25
N PRO A 497 -2.77 -7.19 -25.83
CA PRO A 497 -2.24 -5.87 -25.53
C PRO A 497 -2.56 -5.46 -24.10
N GLY A 498 -1.62 -4.82 -23.41
CA GLY A 498 -1.75 -4.41 -22.01
C GLY A 498 -2.88 -3.42 -21.74
N ALA A 499 -3.18 -2.56 -22.71
CA ALA A 499 -4.24 -1.54 -22.73
C ALA A 499 -4.37 -0.96 -24.15
N GLY A 500 -5.44 -1.25 -24.89
CA GLY A 500 -5.53 -0.80 -26.28
C GLY A 500 -6.84 -0.98 -27.05
N GLN A 501 -7.99 -1.05 -26.38
CA GLN A 501 -9.30 -1.14 -27.08
C GLN A 501 -10.01 0.22 -27.26
N ALA A 502 -9.68 1.23 -26.44
CA ALA A 502 -10.17 2.61 -26.61
C ALA A 502 -9.04 3.51 -27.09
N ALA A 503 -8.95 3.77 -28.40
CA ALA A 503 -7.79 4.45 -29.01
C ALA A 503 -7.52 5.88 -28.48
N LEU A 504 -8.55 6.58 -27.98
CA LEU A 504 -8.47 7.97 -27.50
C LEU A 504 -7.95 8.09 -26.05
N LEU A 505 -8.09 7.04 -25.23
CA LEU A 505 -7.79 7.04 -23.80
C LEU A 505 -6.33 6.73 -23.48
N ALA A 506 -5.79 7.26 -22.37
CA ALA A 506 -4.46 6.91 -21.88
C ALA A 506 -4.39 5.44 -21.40
N PRO A 507 -3.26 4.71 -21.57
CA PRO A 507 -3.16 3.30 -21.19
C PRO A 507 -3.60 2.95 -19.76
N GLU A 508 -3.28 3.81 -18.79
CA GLU A 508 -3.63 3.67 -17.36
C GLU A 508 -5.13 3.75 -17.07
N THR A 509 -5.91 4.29 -18.02
CA THR A 509 -7.35 4.59 -17.85
C THR A 509 -8.23 3.56 -18.57
N GLN A 510 -7.66 2.81 -19.52
CA GLN A 510 -8.32 1.70 -20.22
C GLN A 510 -8.40 0.41 -19.38
N LEU A 511 -9.23 -0.53 -19.83
CA LEU A 511 -9.22 -1.91 -19.33
C LEU A 511 -7.92 -2.64 -19.69
N SER A 512 -7.46 -3.48 -18.76
CA SER A 512 -6.20 -4.23 -18.86
C SER A 512 -6.28 -5.49 -19.74
N TRP A 513 -5.12 -6.05 -20.09
CA TRP A 513 -5.01 -7.41 -20.64
C TRP A 513 -5.67 -8.47 -19.74
N ILE A 514 -5.67 -8.29 -18.41
CA ILE A 514 -6.32 -9.21 -17.47
C ILE A 514 -7.84 -9.21 -17.67
N ALA A 515 -8.44 -8.04 -17.94
CA ALA A 515 -9.86 -7.94 -18.28
C ALA A 515 -10.18 -8.64 -19.61
N ALA A 516 -9.28 -8.54 -20.60
CA ALA A 516 -9.42 -9.28 -21.86
C ALA A 516 -9.34 -10.82 -21.70
N LEU A 517 -8.78 -11.32 -20.60
CA LEU A 517 -8.62 -12.75 -20.32
C LEU A 517 -9.71 -13.37 -19.43
N LEU A 518 -10.71 -12.60 -18.99
CA LEU A 518 -11.81 -13.10 -18.15
C LEU A 518 -12.49 -14.38 -18.71
N PRO A 519 -12.80 -14.52 -20.01
CA PRO A 519 -13.39 -15.76 -20.55
C PRO A 519 -12.50 -16.98 -20.36
N TYR A 520 -11.18 -16.82 -20.51
CA TYR A 520 -10.17 -17.88 -20.35
C TYR A 520 -9.94 -18.28 -18.90
N TYR A 521 -10.45 -17.49 -17.94
CA TYR A 521 -10.43 -17.82 -16.52
C TYR A 521 -11.80 -18.27 -15.98
N GLY A 522 -12.83 -18.41 -16.84
CA GLY A 522 -14.16 -18.88 -16.45
C GLY A 522 -15.13 -17.76 -16.04
N HIS A 523 -14.88 -16.52 -16.49
CA HIS A 523 -15.68 -15.33 -16.17
C HIS A 523 -16.20 -14.63 -17.44
N GLU A 524 -16.75 -15.41 -18.38
CA GLU A 524 -17.43 -14.91 -19.59
C GLU A 524 -18.62 -14.00 -19.22
N ASP A 525 -19.33 -14.34 -18.14
CA ASP A 525 -20.40 -13.53 -17.55
C ASP A 525 -19.94 -12.14 -17.07
N TRP A 526 -18.67 -11.98 -16.65
CA TRP A 526 -18.09 -10.68 -16.29
C TRP A 526 -17.58 -9.93 -17.52
N TYR A 527 -17.09 -10.66 -18.53
CA TYR A 527 -16.59 -10.08 -19.78
C TYR A 527 -17.71 -9.42 -20.58
N GLU A 528 -18.88 -10.07 -20.70
CA GLU A 528 -20.08 -9.50 -21.33
C GLU A 528 -20.62 -8.22 -20.65
N GLN A 529 -20.21 -7.97 -19.40
CA GLN A 529 -20.58 -6.77 -18.62
C GLN A 529 -19.55 -5.64 -18.71
N LEU A 530 -18.46 -5.81 -19.48
CA LEU A 530 -17.44 -4.78 -19.67
C LEU A 530 -17.60 -4.07 -21.01
N ASP A 531 -17.61 -2.74 -20.97
CA ASP A 531 -17.52 -1.89 -22.15
C ASP A 531 -16.07 -1.38 -22.30
N PHE A 532 -15.37 -1.95 -23.29
CA PHE A 532 -13.98 -1.63 -23.61
C PHE A 532 -13.80 -0.28 -24.32
N GLY A 533 -14.87 0.42 -24.68
CA GLY A 533 -14.84 1.81 -25.13
C GLY A 533 -14.71 2.81 -23.98
N TYR A 534 -15.05 2.44 -22.74
CA TYR A 534 -14.97 3.30 -21.56
C TYR A 534 -13.77 2.95 -20.68
N GLY A 535 -13.34 3.92 -19.87
CA GLY A 535 -12.29 3.71 -18.87
C GLY A 535 -12.67 2.63 -17.84
N TRP A 536 -11.67 1.93 -17.29
CA TRP A 536 -11.87 0.73 -16.46
C TRP A 536 -12.69 0.98 -15.19
N ASN A 537 -12.61 2.18 -14.60
CA ASN A 537 -13.37 2.60 -13.42
C ASN A 537 -14.63 3.45 -13.75
N GLY A 538 -14.90 3.63 -15.04
CA GLY A 538 -16.04 4.38 -15.56
C GLY A 538 -17.38 3.76 -15.14
N PRO A 539 -18.50 4.50 -15.21
CA PRO A 539 -19.80 4.02 -14.75
C PRO A 539 -20.25 2.66 -15.30
N PRO A 540 -20.02 2.30 -16.60
CA PRO A 540 -20.38 0.98 -17.11
C PRO A 540 -19.57 -0.16 -16.46
N ASN A 541 -18.25 0.01 -16.34
CA ASN A 541 -17.32 -1.03 -15.91
C ASN A 541 -17.29 -1.22 -14.37
N ARG A 542 -17.68 -0.19 -13.61
CA ARG A 542 -17.64 -0.14 -12.13
C ARG A 542 -18.24 -1.36 -11.40
N PRO A 543 -19.38 -1.97 -11.83
CA PRO A 543 -19.96 -3.14 -11.17
C PRO A 543 -19.17 -4.44 -11.37
N VAL A 544 -18.25 -4.48 -12.34
CA VAL A 544 -17.37 -5.64 -12.61
C VAL A 544 -16.01 -5.43 -11.95
N VAL A 545 -15.37 -4.27 -12.12
CA VAL A 545 -14.00 -4.05 -11.64
C VAL A 545 -13.86 -3.96 -10.12
N ARG A 546 -14.96 -3.77 -9.38
CA ARG A 546 -15.00 -3.92 -7.91
C ARG A 546 -15.11 -5.39 -7.45
N ARG A 547 -15.28 -6.36 -8.35
CA ARG A 547 -15.24 -7.80 -8.03
C ARG A 547 -13.79 -8.26 -7.89
N ARG A 548 -13.53 -9.22 -6.99
CA ARG A 548 -12.19 -9.75 -6.73
C ARG A 548 -11.93 -10.99 -7.60
N LEU A 549 -11.01 -10.87 -8.56
CA LEU A 549 -10.59 -11.96 -9.43
C LEU A 549 -9.51 -12.82 -8.75
N GLU A 550 -9.88 -13.94 -8.13
CA GLU A 550 -8.92 -14.81 -7.43
C GLU A 550 -7.78 -15.32 -8.33
N ALA A 551 -7.98 -15.43 -9.65
CA ALA A 551 -6.95 -15.89 -10.59
C ALA A 551 -5.65 -15.05 -10.54
N VAL A 552 -5.75 -13.76 -10.18
CA VAL A 552 -4.61 -12.81 -10.11
C VAL A 552 -4.19 -12.47 -8.67
N VAL A 553 -4.65 -13.24 -7.68
CA VAL A 553 -4.27 -13.05 -6.27
C VAL A 553 -3.24 -14.08 -5.84
N ASN A 554 -2.02 -13.61 -5.53
CA ASN A 554 -1.01 -14.40 -4.84
C ASN A 554 -1.40 -14.54 -3.35
N PRO A 555 -1.65 -15.75 -2.83
CA PRO A 555 -2.05 -15.92 -1.43
C PRO A 555 -0.92 -15.65 -0.41
N ALA A 556 0.35 -15.59 -0.84
CA ALA A 556 1.51 -15.35 0.02
C ALA A 556 1.78 -13.87 0.32
N VAL A 557 1.41 -12.99 -0.62
CA VAL A 557 1.29 -11.53 -0.39
C VAL A 557 0.00 -11.30 0.43
N ALA A 558 -0.12 -10.24 1.23
CA ALA A 558 -1.27 -10.06 2.15
C ALA A 558 -2.32 -9.07 1.65
N GLU A 559 -1.88 -8.07 0.91
CA GLU A 559 -2.65 -6.97 0.37
C GLU A 559 -3.72 -7.49 -0.61
N ARG A 560 -4.93 -6.92 -0.59
CA ARG A 560 -6.06 -7.38 -1.44
C ARG A 560 -6.77 -6.25 -2.20
N SER A 561 -6.54 -5.00 -1.81
CA SER A 561 -7.13 -3.80 -2.40
C SER A 561 -6.11 -2.65 -2.40
N THR A 562 -6.26 -1.72 -3.34
CA THR A 562 -5.55 -0.43 -3.32
C THR A 562 -6.07 0.49 -2.21
N GLU A 563 -5.36 1.58 -1.90
CA GLU A 563 -5.85 2.63 -0.98
C GLU A 563 -7.20 3.24 -1.42
N ALA A 564 -7.47 3.23 -2.73
CA ALA A 564 -8.74 3.64 -3.33
C ALA A 564 -9.82 2.54 -3.34
N GLY A 565 -9.60 1.41 -2.64
CA GLY A 565 -10.60 0.35 -2.43
C GLY A 565 -10.83 -0.61 -3.61
N PHE A 566 -10.01 -0.57 -4.66
CA PHE A 566 -10.16 -1.47 -5.82
C PHE A 566 -9.35 -2.77 -5.65
N PRO A 567 -9.88 -3.96 -6.01
CA PRO A 567 -9.15 -5.23 -5.89
C PRO A 567 -7.86 -5.28 -6.75
N VAL A 568 -6.75 -5.72 -6.16
CA VAL A 568 -5.43 -5.70 -6.82
C VAL A 568 -5.14 -6.91 -7.70
N THR A 569 -4.19 -6.75 -8.62
CA THR A 569 -3.39 -7.87 -9.17
C THR A 569 -2.08 -8.03 -8.39
N HIS A 570 -1.60 -9.26 -8.28
CA HIS A 570 -0.24 -9.61 -7.83
C HIS A 570 0.68 -10.05 -8.98
N TYR A 571 0.25 -9.85 -10.23
CA TYR A 571 0.94 -10.30 -11.43
C TYR A 571 0.87 -9.21 -12.51
N VAL A 572 2.00 -8.99 -13.20
CA VAL A 572 2.11 -8.01 -14.28
C VAL A 572 2.75 -8.63 -15.52
N GLY A 573 2.31 -8.20 -16.70
CA GLY A 573 2.98 -8.48 -17.96
C GLY A 573 4.30 -7.72 -18.05
N VAL A 574 5.35 -8.38 -18.53
CA VAL A 574 6.69 -7.76 -18.67
C VAL A 574 6.76 -6.93 -19.94
N ALA A 575 7.06 -5.64 -19.78
CA ALA A 575 7.09 -4.67 -20.87
C ALA A 575 8.42 -4.62 -21.63
N GLY A 576 9.50 -5.09 -21.00
CA GLY A 576 10.89 -4.89 -21.44
C GLY A 576 11.71 -4.14 -20.39
N VAL A 577 12.72 -3.40 -20.83
CA VAL A 577 13.67 -2.64 -19.98
C VAL A 577 13.59 -1.14 -20.30
N GLY A 578 13.49 -0.29 -19.27
CA GLY A 578 13.25 1.16 -19.37
C GLY A 578 11.83 1.58 -18.94
N GLU A 579 11.63 2.86 -18.58
CA GLU A 579 10.30 3.39 -18.24
C GLU A 579 9.39 3.49 -19.48
N ASP A 580 9.98 3.72 -20.65
CA ASP A 580 9.31 3.79 -21.95
C ASP A 580 8.85 2.42 -22.48
N ALA A 581 9.28 1.30 -21.89
CA ALA A 581 9.20 -0.05 -22.47
C ALA A 581 7.79 -0.47 -22.92
N GLY A 582 6.75 -0.02 -22.21
CA GLY A 582 5.34 -0.25 -22.56
C GLY A 582 4.88 0.45 -23.85
N ASN A 583 5.57 1.50 -24.29
CA ASN A 583 5.28 2.25 -25.52
C ASN A 583 6.14 1.83 -26.72
N LEU A 584 7.19 1.02 -26.51
CA LEU A 584 8.07 0.57 -27.59
C LEU A 584 7.32 -0.26 -28.67
N PRO A 585 7.75 -0.23 -29.93
CA PRO A 585 7.20 -1.09 -30.98
C PRO A 585 7.66 -2.55 -30.83
N GLY A 586 7.04 -3.46 -31.59
CA GLY A 586 7.52 -4.84 -31.76
C GLY A 586 8.92 -4.87 -32.38
N GLY A 587 9.70 -5.89 -32.06
CA GLY A 587 11.08 -6.07 -32.54
C GLY A 587 12.13 -5.05 -32.03
N HIS A 588 11.76 -4.11 -31.15
CA HIS A 588 12.75 -3.23 -30.51
C HIS A 588 13.57 -4.01 -29.47
N PRO A 589 14.91 -3.88 -29.40
CA PRO A 589 15.74 -4.73 -28.54
C PRO A 589 15.43 -4.61 -27.04
N ARG A 590 14.95 -3.45 -26.57
CA ARG A 590 14.49 -3.26 -25.18
C ARG A 590 13.07 -3.77 -24.88
N ALA A 591 12.32 -4.25 -25.87
CA ALA A 591 10.90 -4.61 -25.71
C ALA A 591 10.71 -6.06 -25.24
N GLY A 592 9.83 -6.26 -24.25
CA GLY A 592 9.34 -7.57 -23.81
C GLY A 592 8.02 -7.99 -24.47
N VAL A 593 7.40 -9.06 -23.97
CA VAL A 593 6.17 -9.66 -24.55
C VAL A 593 5.00 -8.70 -24.59
N PHE A 594 4.69 -8.07 -23.46
CA PHE A 594 3.58 -7.12 -23.34
C PHE A 594 4.05 -5.73 -23.73
N GLY A 595 3.18 -4.92 -24.31
CA GLY A 595 3.27 -3.47 -24.15
C GLY A 595 1.90 -2.92 -23.76
N PHE A 596 1.74 -1.61 -23.78
CA PHE A 596 0.43 -0.99 -23.59
C PHE A 596 -0.45 -1.28 -24.82
N ARG A 597 -0.15 -0.62 -25.95
CA ARG A 597 -0.88 -0.83 -27.22
C ARG A 597 -0.21 -1.88 -28.14
N ARG A 598 0.95 -2.43 -27.75
CA ARG A 598 1.66 -3.50 -28.48
C ARG A 598 1.02 -4.86 -28.18
N ALA A 599 0.61 -5.56 -29.23
CA ALA A 599 0.23 -6.98 -29.20
C ALA A 599 1.26 -7.77 -30.03
N MET A 600 2.12 -8.53 -29.36
CA MET A 600 3.25 -9.25 -29.98
C MET A 600 2.82 -10.62 -30.52
N ARG A 601 3.46 -11.11 -31.58
CA ARG A 601 3.26 -12.46 -32.13
C ARG A 601 4.42 -13.38 -31.71
N LEU A 602 4.17 -14.68 -31.59
CA LEU A 602 5.17 -15.64 -31.09
C LEU A 602 6.44 -15.73 -31.96
N ASP A 603 6.34 -15.44 -33.26
CA ASP A 603 7.44 -15.38 -34.22
C ASP A 603 8.27 -14.07 -34.14
N GLU A 604 7.82 -13.05 -33.39
CA GLU A 604 8.60 -11.85 -33.07
C GLU A 604 9.53 -12.06 -31.85
N ILE A 605 9.39 -13.16 -31.10
CA ILE A 605 10.19 -13.47 -29.91
C ILE A 605 11.49 -14.18 -30.33
N THR A 606 12.42 -13.43 -30.94
CA THR A 606 13.67 -13.95 -31.50
C THR A 606 14.68 -14.43 -30.45
N ASP A 607 14.58 -13.95 -29.20
CA ASP A 607 15.37 -14.44 -28.05
C ASP A 607 14.91 -15.85 -27.58
N GLY A 608 13.75 -16.30 -28.07
CA GLY A 608 13.13 -17.59 -27.80
C GLY A 608 12.15 -17.56 -26.63
N ALA A 609 10.91 -17.99 -26.87
CA ALA A 609 9.81 -17.92 -25.90
C ALA A 609 10.07 -18.63 -24.55
N SER A 610 10.97 -19.62 -24.52
CA SER A 610 11.37 -20.30 -23.28
C SER A 610 12.36 -19.49 -22.43
N ASN A 611 13.00 -18.47 -23.01
CA ASN A 611 13.95 -17.56 -22.36
C ASN A 611 13.34 -16.18 -22.08
N THR A 612 12.34 -15.74 -22.85
CA THR A 612 11.63 -14.48 -22.60
C THR A 612 10.56 -14.64 -21.52
N ILE A 613 10.60 -13.81 -20.47
CA ILE A 613 9.58 -13.73 -19.42
C ILE A 613 8.36 -12.97 -19.96
N ALA A 614 7.18 -13.57 -19.82
CA ALA A 614 5.91 -12.94 -20.12
C ALA A 614 5.26 -12.29 -18.88
N ILE A 615 5.29 -12.96 -17.72
CA ILE A 615 4.61 -12.50 -16.50
C ILE A 615 5.56 -12.61 -15.29
N LEU A 616 5.58 -11.55 -14.46
CA LEU A 616 6.23 -11.54 -13.14
C LEU A 616 5.22 -11.32 -12.02
N GLY A 617 5.50 -11.92 -10.86
CA GLY A 617 4.83 -11.56 -9.61
C GLY A 617 5.25 -10.17 -9.10
N VAL A 618 4.33 -9.44 -8.50
CA VAL A 618 4.56 -8.18 -7.78
C VAL A 618 4.05 -8.27 -6.34
N SER A 619 4.84 -7.72 -5.42
CA SER A 619 4.52 -7.57 -4.00
C SER A 619 4.62 -6.11 -3.52
N GLY A 620 4.87 -5.16 -4.43
CA GLY A 620 4.92 -3.73 -4.18
C GLY A 620 4.32 -2.90 -5.32
N ARG A 621 3.97 -1.64 -5.03
CA ARG A 621 3.26 -0.73 -5.96
C ARG A 621 2.00 -1.37 -6.57
N LEU A 622 1.22 -2.11 -5.79
CA LEU A 622 0.10 -2.92 -6.30
C LEU A 622 -1.00 -2.05 -6.92
N GLY A 623 -1.49 -2.48 -8.10
CA GLY A 623 -2.51 -1.76 -8.87
C GLY A 623 -3.80 -2.59 -9.05
N PRO A 624 -4.93 -1.96 -9.45
CA PRO A 624 -6.18 -2.66 -9.71
C PRO A 624 -6.03 -3.66 -10.85
N TRP A 625 -6.61 -4.86 -10.74
CA TRP A 625 -6.46 -5.89 -11.78
C TRP A 625 -7.03 -5.47 -13.15
N ALA A 626 -8.09 -4.66 -13.15
CA ALA A 626 -8.74 -4.18 -14.36
C ALA A 626 -8.07 -2.96 -15.00
N ALA A 627 -7.15 -2.30 -14.30
CA ALA A 627 -6.52 -1.06 -14.77
C ALA A 627 -5.37 -1.36 -15.76
N GLY A 628 -5.41 -0.74 -16.92
CA GLY A 628 -4.32 -0.81 -17.90
C GLY A 628 -3.02 -0.12 -17.44
N GLY A 629 -2.06 -0.02 -18.36
CA GLY A 629 -0.79 0.65 -18.10
C GLY A 629 0.02 0.02 -16.95
N GLN A 630 0.76 0.86 -16.22
CA GLN A 630 1.70 0.45 -15.15
C GLN A 630 1.09 -0.34 -13.97
N ALA A 631 -0.25 -0.38 -13.84
CA ALA A 631 -0.92 -1.24 -12.87
C ALA A 631 -0.73 -2.73 -13.20
N THR A 632 -0.74 -3.11 -14.49
CA THR A 632 -0.77 -4.50 -14.96
C THR A 632 0.33 -4.84 -15.98
N VAL A 633 1.08 -3.87 -16.51
CA VAL A 633 2.22 -4.08 -17.42
C VAL A 633 3.38 -3.17 -17.02
N ARG A 634 4.57 -3.72 -16.76
CA ARG A 634 5.73 -2.97 -16.22
C ARG A 634 7.02 -3.28 -16.95
N GLY A 635 7.82 -2.24 -17.18
CA GLY A 635 9.23 -2.39 -17.54
C GLY A 635 10.11 -2.59 -16.31
N LEU A 636 11.31 -3.10 -16.52
CA LEU A 636 12.39 -3.07 -15.54
C LEU A 636 13.05 -1.68 -15.60
N THR A 637 12.86 -0.84 -14.58
CA THR A 637 13.29 0.57 -14.60
C THR A 637 14.48 0.82 -13.67
N ALA A 638 14.49 0.25 -12.44
CA ALA A 638 15.52 0.54 -11.45
C ALA A 638 15.95 -0.69 -10.64
N ARG A 639 17.26 -0.92 -10.58
CA ARG A 639 17.90 -1.98 -9.77
C ARG A 639 17.90 -1.61 -8.28
N PRO A 640 17.80 -2.58 -7.34
CA PRO A 640 17.57 -4.00 -7.56
C PRO A 640 16.11 -4.28 -7.97
N TYR A 641 15.88 -5.23 -8.88
CA TYR A 641 14.52 -5.51 -9.36
C TYR A 641 13.70 -6.33 -8.35
N PHE A 642 14.30 -7.36 -7.76
CA PHE A 642 13.67 -8.17 -6.73
C PHE A 642 13.51 -7.37 -5.42
N GLN A 643 12.26 -7.23 -4.96
CA GLN A 643 11.87 -6.47 -3.76
C GLN A 643 12.34 -5.00 -3.72
N GLY A 644 12.69 -4.42 -4.88
CA GLY A 644 13.11 -3.02 -5.00
C GLY A 644 12.05 -2.09 -5.60
N PRO A 645 12.45 -0.95 -6.18
CA PRO A 645 11.54 0.16 -6.50
C PRO A 645 10.47 -0.15 -7.55
N ASP A 646 10.62 -1.17 -8.39
CA ASP A 646 9.58 -1.60 -9.34
C ASP A 646 8.50 -2.51 -8.72
N GLY A 647 8.73 -3.02 -7.50
CA GLY A 647 7.78 -3.81 -6.73
C GLY A 647 7.68 -5.29 -7.15
N PHE A 648 8.58 -5.80 -7.99
CA PHE A 648 8.62 -7.21 -8.38
C PHE A 648 8.99 -8.12 -7.19
N GLY A 649 8.31 -9.25 -7.08
CA GLY A 649 8.46 -10.21 -5.99
C GLY A 649 7.18 -11.01 -5.75
N SER A 650 7.30 -12.22 -5.18
CA SER A 650 6.15 -13.10 -4.95
C SER A 650 5.91 -13.48 -3.48
N GLY A 651 6.37 -12.63 -2.54
CA GLY A 651 6.30 -12.87 -1.10
C GLY A 651 7.34 -13.88 -0.57
N GLN A 652 8.18 -14.43 -1.46
CA GLN A 652 9.27 -15.35 -1.13
C GLN A 652 10.56 -14.59 -0.78
N PRO A 653 11.34 -15.00 0.24
CA PRO A 653 12.55 -14.29 0.66
C PRO A 653 13.81 -14.67 -0.15
N SER A 654 13.77 -15.77 -0.91
CA SER A 654 14.94 -16.35 -1.62
C SER A 654 14.98 -16.05 -3.13
N GLY A 655 13.98 -15.31 -3.63
CA GLY A 655 13.76 -15.08 -5.06
C GLY A 655 12.27 -14.95 -5.41
N MET A 656 11.95 -14.97 -6.69
CA MET A 656 10.57 -14.84 -7.20
C MET A 656 10.28 -15.84 -8.32
N LEU A 657 9.00 -16.02 -8.64
CA LEU A 657 8.59 -16.78 -9.83
C LEU A 657 8.43 -15.86 -11.05
N ALA A 658 8.61 -16.48 -12.22
CA ALA A 658 8.37 -15.90 -13.53
C ALA A 658 7.69 -16.93 -14.42
N ALA A 659 6.69 -16.51 -15.19
CA ALA A 659 6.14 -17.30 -16.29
C ALA A 659 6.77 -16.86 -17.60
N MET A 660 7.33 -17.81 -18.33
CA MET A 660 7.98 -17.59 -19.63
C MET A 660 6.93 -17.59 -20.74
N ALA A 661 7.26 -17.02 -21.91
CA ALA A 661 6.36 -16.96 -23.05
C ALA A 661 6.04 -18.33 -23.69
N ASP A 662 6.75 -19.41 -23.32
CA ASP A 662 6.44 -20.80 -23.67
C ASP A 662 5.46 -21.51 -22.71
N GLY A 663 4.99 -20.82 -21.65
CA GLY A 663 4.12 -21.40 -20.64
C GLY A 663 4.83 -22.13 -19.50
N SER A 664 6.16 -22.24 -19.53
CA SER A 664 6.95 -22.73 -18.40
C SER A 664 6.99 -21.70 -17.27
N VAL A 665 7.15 -22.18 -16.02
CA VAL A 665 7.31 -21.32 -14.84
C VAL A 665 8.62 -21.67 -14.15
N ARG A 666 9.50 -20.66 -14.00
CA ARG A 666 10.85 -20.79 -13.47
C ARG A 666 10.99 -20.03 -12.14
N PHE A 667 11.93 -20.45 -11.30
CA PHE A 667 12.32 -19.70 -10.10
C PHE A 667 13.60 -18.90 -10.36
N LEU A 668 13.50 -17.60 -10.10
CA LEU A 668 14.57 -16.61 -10.23
C LEU A 668 15.10 -16.29 -8.83
N SER A 669 16.35 -16.64 -8.55
CA SER A 669 16.94 -16.38 -7.23
C SER A 669 17.08 -14.88 -6.96
N SER A 670 16.96 -14.46 -5.69
CA SER A 670 17.33 -13.11 -5.25
C SER A 670 18.82 -12.78 -5.43
N GLN A 671 19.65 -13.78 -5.75
CA GLN A 671 21.07 -13.65 -6.10
C GLN A 671 21.32 -13.68 -7.62
N VAL A 672 20.29 -13.56 -8.46
CA VAL A 672 20.46 -13.46 -9.92
C VAL A 672 21.20 -12.18 -10.30
N ASP A 673 22.07 -12.24 -11.31
CA ASP A 673 22.67 -11.05 -11.90
C ASP A 673 21.57 -10.21 -12.57
N PRO A 674 21.42 -8.91 -12.22
CA PRO A 674 20.42 -8.04 -12.84
C PRO A 674 20.50 -7.98 -14.37
N ALA A 675 21.70 -8.12 -14.97
CA ALA A 675 21.85 -8.14 -16.42
C ALA A 675 21.21 -9.38 -17.06
N VAL A 676 21.25 -10.54 -16.37
CA VAL A 676 20.54 -11.74 -16.82
C VAL A 676 19.03 -11.58 -16.67
N LEU A 677 18.55 -10.83 -15.67
CA LEU A 677 17.12 -10.53 -15.56
C LEU A 677 16.65 -9.57 -16.67
N GLU A 678 17.47 -8.59 -17.05
CA GLU A 678 17.22 -7.69 -18.18
C GLU A 678 17.16 -8.45 -19.51
N GLN A 679 18.11 -9.37 -19.77
CA GLN A 679 18.08 -10.28 -20.93
C GLN A 679 16.80 -11.14 -20.98
N LEU A 680 16.38 -11.69 -19.83
CA LEU A 680 15.16 -12.48 -19.75
C LEU A 680 13.88 -11.63 -19.87
N ALA A 681 13.96 -10.30 -19.75
CA ALA A 681 12.83 -9.40 -19.91
C ALA A 681 12.61 -8.92 -21.36
N THR A 682 13.56 -9.16 -22.26
CA THR A 682 13.46 -8.80 -23.69
C THR A 682 13.01 -9.97 -24.56
N ALA A 683 12.36 -9.64 -25.68
CA ALA A 683 11.91 -10.59 -26.69
C ALA A 683 12.82 -10.63 -27.94
N ALA A 684 13.59 -9.55 -28.18
CA ALA A 684 14.42 -9.38 -29.36
C ALA A 684 15.75 -8.62 -29.09
N GLY A 685 16.33 -8.81 -27.90
CA GLY A 685 17.61 -8.22 -27.50
C GLY A 685 18.80 -8.78 -28.28
N GLY A 686 18.72 -10.03 -28.76
CA GLY A 686 19.72 -10.67 -29.61
C GLY A 686 21.00 -11.14 -28.89
N GLU A 687 21.00 -11.15 -27.55
CA GLU A 687 22.16 -11.54 -26.76
C GLU A 687 22.31 -13.07 -26.64
N SER A 688 23.55 -13.56 -26.52
CA SER A 688 23.84 -15.01 -26.58
C SER A 688 23.54 -15.72 -25.26
N ILE A 689 22.32 -16.26 -25.13
CA ILE A 689 21.78 -16.88 -23.90
C ILE A 689 22.42 -18.24 -23.56
N GLN A 690 23.69 -18.23 -23.14
CA GLN A 690 24.37 -19.38 -22.50
C GLN A 690 24.42 -19.27 -20.96
N LEU A 691 23.83 -18.23 -20.38
CA LEU A 691 23.84 -17.94 -18.93
C LEU A 691 22.53 -18.28 -18.21
N ALA A 692 21.38 -18.30 -18.91
CA ALA A 692 20.07 -18.51 -18.29
C ALA A 692 19.93 -19.88 -17.59
N ASP A 693 20.53 -20.94 -18.13
CA ASP A 693 20.53 -22.29 -17.53
C ASP A 693 21.39 -22.39 -16.26
N ARG A 694 22.24 -21.39 -15.97
CA ARG A 694 23.00 -21.29 -14.72
C ARG A 694 22.30 -20.40 -13.69
N ALA A 695 21.55 -19.41 -14.15
CA ALA A 695 20.83 -18.44 -13.32
C ALA A 695 19.45 -18.92 -12.88
N THR A 696 18.70 -19.55 -13.78
CA THR A 696 17.34 -20.04 -13.52
C THR A 696 17.39 -21.48 -13.01
N ARG A 697 16.71 -21.77 -11.91
CA ARG A 697 16.53 -23.16 -11.44
C ARG A 697 15.12 -23.61 -11.78
N LEU A 698 15.01 -24.75 -12.47
CA LEU A 698 13.80 -25.55 -12.44
C LEU A 698 13.51 -25.89 -10.97
N LEU A 699 12.28 -25.66 -10.52
CA LEU A 699 11.87 -26.01 -9.17
C LEU A 699 11.86 -27.53 -9.03
N VAL A 700 12.67 -28.09 -8.13
CA VAL A 700 12.78 -29.55 -7.92
C VAL A 700 12.34 -29.89 -6.49
N ASP A 701 11.60 -31.00 -6.33
CA ASP A 701 11.26 -31.55 -5.03
C ASP A 701 12.43 -32.33 -4.40
N GLY A 702 12.29 -32.71 -3.13
CA GLY A 702 13.27 -33.54 -2.40
C GLY A 702 13.44 -34.97 -2.93
N SER A 703 12.80 -35.34 -4.05
CA SER A 703 12.99 -36.61 -4.76
C SER A 703 13.67 -36.45 -6.13
N GLY A 704 14.02 -35.21 -6.52
CA GLY A 704 14.63 -34.92 -7.82
C GLY A 704 13.64 -34.72 -8.97
N LYS A 705 12.33 -34.57 -8.69
CA LYS A 705 11.30 -34.32 -9.71
C LYS A 705 10.94 -32.84 -9.79
N SER A 706 10.65 -32.34 -11.00
CA SER A 706 10.18 -30.96 -11.14
C SER A 706 8.84 -30.76 -10.41
N LEU A 707 8.79 -29.77 -9.52
CA LEU A 707 7.56 -29.25 -8.89
C LEU A 707 6.65 -28.57 -9.92
N CYS A 708 7.24 -28.03 -10.99
CA CYS A 708 6.53 -27.39 -12.09
C CYS A 708 6.96 -27.99 -13.45
N PRO A 709 6.46 -29.20 -13.81
CA PRO A 709 6.62 -29.75 -15.16
C PRO A 709 6.02 -28.83 -16.24
N PRO A 710 6.52 -28.88 -17.49
CA PRO A 710 6.01 -28.07 -18.59
C PRO A 710 4.55 -28.39 -18.91
N VAL A 711 3.84 -27.41 -19.47
CA VAL A 711 2.50 -27.61 -20.04
C VAL A 711 2.63 -28.47 -21.29
N PRO A 712 1.82 -29.53 -21.47
CA PRO A 712 1.78 -30.24 -22.75
C PRO A 712 1.31 -29.30 -23.85
N GLN A 713 2.07 -29.18 -24.94
CA GLN A 713 1.60 -28.49 -26.14
C GLN A 713 0.33 -29.20 -26.65
N PRO A 714 -0.77 -28.48 -26.95
CA PRO A 714 -2.02 -29.10 -27.36
C PRO A 714 -1.89 -29.70 -28.76
N ALA A 715 -1.66 -31.01 -28.82
CA ALA A 715 -1.81 -31.80 -30.04
C ALA A 715 -3.30 -32.13 -30.25
N ASP A 716 -3.86 -31.66 -31.36
CA ASP A 716 -5.10 -32.13 -31.99
C ASP A 716 -6.29 -32.41 -31.06
N ALA A 717 -6.72 -31.39 -30.31
CA ALA A 717 -8.03 -31.35 -29.67
C ALA A 717 -9.07 -30.67 -30.59
N GLU A 718 -10.19 -31.32 -30.86
CA GLU A 718 -11.18 -30.84 -31.85
C GLU A 718 -11.93 -29.58 -31.42
N ARG A 719 -12.30 -28.74 -32.42
CA ARG A 719 -12.91 -27.42 -32.23
C ARG A 719 -14.36 -27.48 -31.74
N THR A 720 -14.68 -26.73 -30.69
CA THR A 720 -16.05 -26.26 -30.40
C THR A 720 -16.08 -24.85 -29.79
N ARG A 721 -15.94 -23.83 -30.65
CA ARG A 721 -16.55 -22.51 -30.44
C ARG A 721 -17.04 -21.98 -31.79
N ALA A 722 -18.16 -21.25 -31.79
CA ALA A 722 -18.75 -20.70 -33.01
C ALA A 722 -17.88 -19.57 -33.58
N PRO A 723 -17.89 -19.34 -34.92
CA PRO A 723 -17.19 -18.20 -35.49
C PRO A 723 -17.83 -16.89 -35.01
N VAL A 724 -17.05 -16.06 -34.32
CA VAL A 724 -17.34 -14.63 -34.18
C VAL A 724 -17.17 -14.02 -35.58
N ALA A 725 -18.10 -13.17 -36.00
CA ALA A 725 -18.04 -12.56 -37.33
C ALA A 725 -16.85 -11.59 -37.42
N GLU A 726 -15.97 -11.81 -38.39
CA GLU A 726 -14.81 -10.96 -38.66
C GLU A 726 -15.26 -9.58 -39.18
N PRO A 727 -14.78 -8.47 -38.59
CA PRO A 727 -14.71 -7.20 -39.28
C PRO A 727 -13.47 -7.23 -40.18
N GLU A 728 -13.64 -7.67 -41.42
CA GLU A 728 -12.63 -7.52 -42.47
C GLU A 728 -12.32 -6.03 -42.72
N ASP A 729 -11.15 -5.76 -43.32
CA ASP A 729 -10.71 -4.44 -43.80
C ASP A 729 -10.50 -3.30 -42.77
N TRP A 730 -9.61 -3.51 -41.79
CA TRP A 730 -8.92 -2.39 -41.09
C TRP A 730 -7.60 -1.96 -41.76
N GLN A 731 -7.03 -2.77 -42.66
CA GLN A 731 -5.69 -2.53 -43.22
C GLN A 731 -5.70 -1.60 -44.45
N THR A 732 -6.81 -1.51 -45.18
CA THR A 732 -6.90 -0.76 -46.44
C THR A 732 -7.20 0.74 -46.23
N ALA A 733 -7.48 1.18 -44.99
CA ALA A 733 -7.80 2.58 -44.65
C ALA A 733 -6.58 3.50 -44.41
N LEU A 734 -5.34 2.98 -44.46
CA LEU A 734 -4.13 3.68 -44.02
C LEU A 734 -3.42 4.56 -45.07
N VAL A 735 -4.04 4.81 -46.24
CA VAL A 735 -3.39 5.54 -47.35
C VAL A 735 -4.13 6.81 -47.80
N GLU A 736 -5.47 6.86 -47.77
CA GLU A 736 -6.23 8.07 -48.14
C GLU A 736 -7.29 8.46 -47.08
N ALA A 737 -6.84 9.24 -46.08
CA ALA A 737 -7.69 9.86 -45.07
C ALA A 737 -7.37 11.36 -44.91
N GLY A 738 -7.53 12.13 -45.99
CA GLY A 738 -7.42 13.58 -45.96
C GLY A 738 -8.63 14.25 -45.32
N THR A 739 -8.40 15.33 -44.56
CA THR A 739 -9.37 16.41 -44.29
C THR A 739 -10.82 16.00 -44.01
N ALA A 740 -11.07 15.27 -42.92
CA ALA A 740 -12.42 15.05 -42.38
C ALA A 740 -12.63 15.92 -41.13
N SER A 741 -13.42 17.00 -41.25
CA SER A 741 -13.69 17.96 -40.17
C SER A 741 -15.19 18.06 -39.86
N GLU A 742 -15.70 17.12 -39.05
CA GLU A 742 -17.10 17.05 -38.62
C GLU A 742 -17.21 16.58 -37.16
N PRO A 743 -18.34 16.75 -36.46
CA PRO A 743 -19.37 17.78 -36.60
C PRO A 743 -19.43 18.72 -35.36
N VAL A 744 -18.51 18.55 -34.39
CA VAL A 744 -18.57 19.12 -33.01
C VAL A 744 -18.77 20.64 -32.97
N GLY A 745 -18.34 21.36 -34.00
CA GLY A 745 -18.55 22.81 -34.12
C GLY A 745 -20.02 23.24 -34.13
N ALA A 746 -20.96 22.38 -34.55
CA ALA A 746 -22.38 22.73 -34.64
C ALA A 746 -23.03 22.86 -33.25
N GLU A 747 -22.97 21.81 -32.42
CA GLU A 747 -23.52 21.84 -31.05
C GLU A 747 -22.81 22.89 -30.18
N LEU A 748 -21.49 23.04 -30.36
CA LEU A 748 -20.70 24.05 -29.66
C LEU A 748 -21.18 25.47 -30.00
N GLN A 749 -21.42 25.76 -31.29
CA GLN A 749 -21.92 27.07 -31.72
C GLN A 749 -23.36 27.31 -31.25
N GLU A 750 -24.20 26.27 -31.19
CA GLU A 750 -25.55 26.35 -30.62
C GLU A 750 -25.50 26.69 -29.12
N ARG A 751 -24.67 26.00 -28.34
CA ARG A 751 -24.46 26.29 -26.90
C ARG A 751 -23.91 27.70 -26.68
N LEU A 752 -22.92 28.15 -27.46
CA LEU A 752 -22.41 29.52 -27.40
C LEU A 752 -23.48 30.56 -27.76
N GLY A 753 -24.42 30.22 -28.65
CA GLY A 753 -25.53 31.09 -29.05
C GLY A 753 -26.69 31.20 -28.05
N GLN A 754 -26.70 30.44 -26.95
CA GLN A 754 -27.83 30.45 -26.01
C GLN A 754 -28.01 31.82 -25.33
N PRO A 755 -29.24 32.36 -25.29
CA PRO A 755 -29.52 33.69 -24.72
C PRO A 755 -29.58 33.67 -23.20
N LEU A 756 -29.03 34.71 -22.58
CA LEU A 756 -28.87 34.86 -21.13
C LEU A 756 -29.29 36.27 -20.70
N ARG A 757 -30.36 36.35 -19.90
CA ARG A 757 -31.03 37.62 -19.53
C ARG A 757 -30.13 38.63 -18.83
N SER A 758 -29.30 38.19 -17.88
CA SER A 758 -28.27 39.03 -17.27
C SER A 758 -27.20 38.22 -16.55
N ILE A 759 -25.96 38.67 -16.61
CA ILE A 759 -24.86 38.21 -15.74
C ILE A 759 -24.11 39.41 -15.17
N VAL A 760 -23.67 39.28 -13.91
CA VAL A 760 -22.97 40.33 -13.17
C VAL A 760 -21.76 39.72 -12.48
N PHE A 761 -20.56 40.13 -12.90
CA PHE A 761 -19.30 39.89 -12.21
C PHE A 761 -18.87 41.17 -11.50
N SER A 762 -18.75 41.10 -10.18
CA SER A 762 -18.41 42.22 -9.30
C SER A 762 -17.12 41.91 -8.57
N ASP A 763 -15.99 42.37 -9.10
CA ASP A 763 -14.63 42.02 -8.66
C ASP A 763 -14.38 40.50 -8.58
N THR A 764 -15.06 39.74 -9.44
CA THR A 764 -14.96 38.28 -9.46
C THR A 764 -13.61 37.85 -10.05
N PRO A 765 -12.79 37.04 -9.37
CA PRO A 765 -11.53 36.55 -9.91
C PRO A 765 -11.70 35.88 -11.27
N LEU A 766 -10.78 36.11 -12.21
CA LEU A 766 -10.81 35.57 -13.57
C LEU A 766 -11.07 34.06 -13.59
N ARG A 767 -10.37 33.29 -12.73
CA ARG A 767 -10.62 31.84 -12.56
C ARG A 767 -12.09 31.56 -12.24
N ARG A 768 -12.66 32.24 -11.23
CA ARG A 768 -14.07 32.07 -10.82
C ARG A 768 -15.05 32.53 -11.89
N ALA A 769 -14.74 33.56 -12.67
CA ALA A 769 -15.58 34.01 -13.77
C ALA A 769 -15.63 32.97 -14.91
N VAL A 770 -14.48 32.38 -15.26
CA VAL A 770 -14.37 31.31 -16.27
C VAL A 770 -15.01 30.00 -15.78
N GLU A 771 -14.80 29.60 -14.53
CA GLU A 771 -15.47 28.43 -13.92
C GLU A 771 -17.00 28.61 -13.90
N THR A 772 -17.50 29.77 -13.47
CA THR A 772 -18.93 30.10 -13.48
C THR A 772 -19.51 30.00 -14.89
N TRP A 773 -18.78 30.49 -15.90
CA TRP A 773 -19.19 30.41 -17.29
C TRP A 773 -19.20 28.97 -17.84
N GLY A 774 -18.20 28.15 -17.48
CA GLY A 774 -18.16 26.72 -17.82
C GLY A 774 -19.35 25.95 -17.23
N GLN A 775 -19.70 26.24 -15.96
CA GLN A 775 -20.88 25.68 -15.30
C GLN A 775 -22.20 26.11 -15.96
N LEU A 776 -22.33 27.38 -16.36
CA LEU A 776 -23.52 27.90 -17.04
C LEU A 776 -23.70 27.36 -18.48
N SER A 777 -22.61 27.03 -19.17
CA SER A 777 -22.63 26.52 -20.56
C SER A 777 -22.63 24.99 -20.66
N GLY A 778 -22.26 24.30 -19.58
CA GLY A 778 -22.02 22.85 -19.59
C GLY A 778 -20.90 22.44 -20.55
N LEU A 779 -19.93 23.33 -20.81
CA LEU A 779 -18.81 23.13 -21.72
C LEU A 779 -17.50 22.96 -20.95
N ALA A 780 -16.66 22.03 -21.40
CA ALA A 780 -15.32 21.86 -20.87
C ALA A 780 -14.42 23.05 -21.27
N VAL A 781 -13.89 23.73 -20.27
CA VAL A 781 -12.96 24.86 -20.43
C VAL A 781 -11.61 24.52 -19.79
N THR A 782 -10.54 24.70 -20.54
CA THR A 782 -9.16 24.65 -20.08
C THR A 782 -8.55 26.06 -20.13
N ILE A 783 -7.74 26.42 -19.13
CA ILE A 783 -6.98 27.67 -19.12
C ILE A 783 -5.53 27.35 -19.50
N ASP A 784 -5.02 28.00 -20.55
CA ASP A 784 -3.59 27.99 -20.89
C ASP A 784 -2.80 28.83 -19.89
N VAL A 785 -2.41 28.16 -18.80
CA VAL A 785 -1.65 28.72 -17.68
C VAL A 785 -0.35 29.40 -18.13
N GLU A 786 0.27 28.96 -19.22
CA GLU A 786 1.48 29.59 -19.75
C GLU A 786 1.15 30.85 -20.53
N ALA A 787 0.04 30.90 -21.28
CA ALA A 787 -0.43 32.12 -21.93
C ALA A 787 -0.75 33.24 -20.91
N LEU A 788 -1.35 32.87 -19.78
CA LEU A 788 -1.58 33.79 -18.66
C LEU A 788 -0.24 34.30 -18.09
N ARG A 789 0.74 33.42 -17.89
CA ARG A 789 2.08 33.79 -17.42
C ARG A 789 2.84 34.69 -18.40
N GLU A 790 2.71 34.44 -19.71
CA GLU A 790 3.31 35.23 -20.79
C GLU A 790 2.67 36.62 -20.92
N SER A 791 1.35 36.73 -20.79
CA SER A 791 0.63 38.01 -20.76
C SER A 791 0.74 38.75 -19.42
N GLY A 792 1.07 38.05 -18.32
CA GLY A 792 1.05 38.61 -16.97
C GLY A 792 -0.34 38.73 -16.34
N VAL A 793 -1.30 37.93 -16.81
CA VAL A 793 -2.68 37.91 -16.30
C VAL A 793 -2.80 36.91 -15.16
N GLY A 794 -3.26 37.37 -14.00
CA GLY A 794 -3.38 36.53 -12.81
C GLY A 794 -4.70 35.75 -12.75
N LEU A 795 -4.69 34.53 -12.19
CA LEU A 795 -5.93 33.77 -11.94
C LEU A 795 -6.87 34.46 -10.93
N ALA A 796 -6.29 35.27 -10.03
CA ALA A 796 -6.98 36.08 -9.03
C ALA A 796 -7.51 37.42 -9.57
N ASP A 797 -7.23 37.76 -10.83
CA ASP A 797 -7.51 39.09 -11.39
C ASP A 797 -9.00 39.45 -11.37
N PRO A 798 -9.41 40.59 -10.78
CA PRO A 798 -10.82 40.94 -10.69
C PRO A 798 -11.42 41.31 -12.06
N ILE A 799 -12.55 40.68 -12.37
CA ILE A 799 -13.43 41.00 -13.50
C ILE A 799 -14.61 41.82 -12.99
N ARG A 800 -14.85 42.96 -13.66
CA ARG A 800 -16.05 43.79 -13.49
C ARG A 800 -16.81 43.81 -14.81
N LEU A 801 -17.99 43.19 -14.84
CA LEU A 801 -18.79 43.07 -16.05
C LEU A 801 -20.27 42.95 -15.68
N GLU A 802 -21.11 43.83 -16.25
CA GLU A 802 -22.56 43.69 -16.24
C GLU A 802 -23.04 43.59 -17.69
N LEU A 803 -23.73 42.51 -18.02
CA LEU A 803 -24.38 42.30 -19.33
C LEU A 803 -25.84 41.93 -19.12
N LYS A 804 -26.68 42.35 -20.07
CA LYS A 804 -28.13 42.13 -20.10
C LYS A 804 -28.55 41.77 -21.53
N GLU A 805 -29.46 40.83 -21.68
CA GLU A 805 -29.95 40.27 -22.96
C GLU A 805 -28.79 39.94 -23.92
N THR A 806 -27.89 39.05 -23.48
CA THR A 806 -26.63 38.68 -24.15
C THR A 806 -26.60 37.18 -24.44
N THR A 807 -25.53 36.66 -25.06
CA THR A 807 -25.33 35.21 -25.28
C THR A 807 -24.15 34.65 -24.46
N LEU A 808 -24.11 33.34 -24.24
CA LEU A 808 -22.97 32.70 -23.57
C LEU A 808 -21.63 33.02 -24.27
N GLY A 809 -21.57 33.00 -25.60
CA GLY A 809 -20.37 33.36 -26.37
C GLY A 809 -19.93 34.81 -26.16
N GLU A 810 -20.86 35.76 -26.15
CA GLU A 810 -20.56 37.17 -25.83
C GLU A 810 -20.03 37.35 -24.41
N VAL A 811 -20.63 36.66 -23.42
CA VAL A 811 -20.15 36.70 -22.03
C VAL A 811 -18.69 36.26 -21.95
N LEU A 812 -18.35 35.11 -22.54
CA LEU A 812 -16.97 34.62 -22.57
C LEU A 812 -16.04 35.62 -23.26
N GLN A 813 -16.41 36.10 -24.45
CA GLN A 813 -15.59 37.05 -25.21
C GLN A 813 -15.34 38.34 -24.41
N ARG A 814 -16.33 38.86 -23.69
CA ARG A 814 -16.18 40.08 -22.86
C ARG A 814 -15.37 39.83 -21.59
N VAL A 815 -15.52 38.68 -20.92
CA VAL A 815 -14.68 38.30 -19.76
C VAL A 815 -13.21 38.19 -20.15
N LEU A 816 -12.92 37.54 -21.28
CA LEU A 816 -11.55 37.34 -21.75
C LEU A 816 -10.92 38.62 -22.32
N ALA A 817 -11.66 39.38 -23.14
CA ALA A 817 -11.17 40.63 -23.70
C ALA A 817 -10.85 41.69 -22.62
N ALA A 818 -11.56 41.68 -21.48
CA ALA A 818 -11.25 42.55 -20.33
C ALA A 818 -9.85 42.32 -19.72
N ARG A 819 -9.19 41.20 -20.05
CA ARG A 819 -7.80 40.87 -19.66
C ARG A 819 -6.89 40.60 -20.87
N GLY A 820 -7.31 40.94 -22.08
CA GLY A 820 -6.52 40.71 -23.31
C GLY A 820 -6.38 39.23 -23.70
N LEU A 821 -7.19 38.35 -23.12
CA LEU A 821 -7.25 36.93 -23.45
C LEU A 821 -8.23 36.67 -24.60
N THR A 822 -8.15 35.48 -25.19
CA THR A 822 -9.05 34.96 -26.21
C THR A 822 -9.38 33.49 -25.93
N CYS A 823 -10.34 32.94 -26.64
CA CYS A 823 -10.63 31.51 -26.65
C CYS A 823 -10.45 30.90 -28.04
N VAL A 824 -9.97 29.67 -28.10
CA VAL A 824 -9.99 28.83 -29.31
C VAL A 824 -10.66 27.49 -29.02
N VAL A 825 -11.20 26.86 -30.07
CA VAL A 825 -11.79 25.53 -29.98
C VAL A 825 -10.73 24.52 -30.38
N GLN A 826 -10.40 23.59 -29.49
CA GLN A 826 -9.41 22.54 -29.74
C GLN A 826 -9.90 21.21 -29.18
N LYS A 827 -9.89 20.15 -30.01
CA LYS A 827 -10.50 18.84 -29.70
C LYS A 827 -11.95 18.92 -29.17
N GLY A 828 -12.74 19.88 -29.66
CA GLY A 828 -14.13 20.10 -29.20
C GLY A 828 -14.27 20.85 -27.87
N GLN A 829 -13.17 21.11 -27.15
CA GLN A 829 -13.17 21.88 -25.91
C GLN A 829 -12.77 23.35 -26.14
N ILE A 830 -13.03 24.20 -25.14
CA ILE A 830 -12.63 25.61 -25.15
C ILE A 830 -11.29 25.78 -24.42
N LEU A 831 -10.27 26.25 -25.15
CA LEU A 831 -9.00 26.66 -24.58
C LEU A 831 -8.96 28.19 -24.44
N VAL A 832 -8.90 28.69 -23.22
CA VAL A 832 -8.64 30.10 -22.90
C VAL A 832 -7.13 30.35 -22.99
N THR A 833 -6.69 31.22 -23.89
CA THR A 833 -5.27 31.52 -24.14
C THR A 833 -5.10 33.00 -24.53
N THR A 834 -3.93 33.41 -25.03
CA THR A 834 -3.69 34.77 -25.54
C THR A 834 -3.78 34.80 -27.08
N PRO A 835 -4.18 35.93 -27.69
CA PRO A 835 -4.09 36.09 -29.15
C PRO A 835 -2.68 35.83 -29.70
N MET A 836 -1.65 36.07 -28.90
CA MET A 836 -0.23 35.85 -29.21
C MET A 836 0.14 34.37 -29.42
N ARG A 837 -0.63 33.43 -28.85
CA ARG A 837 -0.45 31.97 -29.02
C ARG A 837 -1.34 31.35 -30.10
N VAL A 838 -2.29 32.13 -30.63
CA VAL A 838 -3.17 31.73 -31.75
C VAL A 838 -2.60 32.23 -33.10
N ASP A 839 -1.55 33.06 -33.05
CA ASP A 839 -0.97 33.70 -34.22
C ASP A 839 0.35 33.01 -34.65
N ASP A 840 0.22 32.00 -35.52
CA ASP A 840 1.35 31.25 -36.11
C ASP A 840 2.21 32.09 -37.08
N ARG A 841 1.94 33.40 -37.26
CA ARG A 841 2.71 34.25 -38.17
C ARG A 841 4.11 34.52 -37.62
N LEU A 842 5.11 33.97 -38.30
CA LEU A 842 6.51 34.25 -38.05
C LEU A 842 6.80 35.76 -38.19
N ARG A 843 7.27 36.39 -37.12
CA ARG A 843 7.79 37.76 -37.13
C ARG A 843 9.31 37.75 -37.14
N GLN A 844 9.93 38.86 -37.55
CA GLN A 844 11.39 39.05 -37.43
C GLN A 844 11.71 40.12 -36.38
N VAL A 845 12.52 39.75 -35.37
CA VAL A 845 12.88 40.61 -34.24
C VAL A 845 14.40 40.61 -34.06
N SER A 846 14.98 41.79 -33.80
CA SER A 846 16.41 41.98 -33.55
C SER A 846 16.68 42.17 -32.06
N TYR A 847 17.40 41.23 -31.45
CA TYR A 847 17.76 41.22 -30.04
C TYR A 847 19.19 41.74 -29.85
N ALA A 848 19.34 42.87 -29.16
CA ALA A 848 20.64 43.40 -28.77
C ALA A 848 21.17 42.67 -27.52
N VAL A 849 21.92 41.59 -27.75
CA VAL A 849 22.42 40.64 -26.73
C VAL A 849 23.94 40.51 -26.70
N SER A 850 24.68 41.49 -27.24
CA SER A 850 26.15 41.51 -27.17
C SER A 850 26.73 41.51 -25.74
N ASP A 851 25.93 41.89 -24.74
CA ASP A 851 26.26 41.76 -23.31
C ASP A 851 26.23 40.31 -22.82
N LEU A 852 25.45 39.45 -23.46
CA LEU A 852 25.42 37.99 -23.23
C LEU A 852 26.49 37.24 -24.04
N ALA A 853 27.28 37.93 -24.87
CA ALA A 853 28.39 37.35 -25.64
C ALA A 853 29.78 37.90 -25.25
N ALA A 854 29.85 38.75 -24.23
CA ALA A 854 31.09 39.41 -23.82
C ALA A 854 32.04 38.46 -23.07
N GLY A 855 33.13 38.03 -23.73
CA GLY A 855 34.24 37.32 -23.09
C GLY A 855 34.94 36.29 -23.98
N GLU A 856 34.23 35.69 -24.94
CA GLU A 856 34.72 34.52 -25.68
C GLU A 856 34.75 34.75 -27.20
N PRO A 857 35.81 34.30 -27.92
CA PRO A 857 35.85 34.36 -29.39
C PRO A 857 34.68 33.58 -30.00
N GLY A 858 33.84 34.26 -30.79
CA GLY A 858 32.66 33.64 -31.39
C GLY A 858 31.43 33.55 -30.47
N GLY A 859 31.46 34.14 -29.27
CA GLY A 859 30.37 34.04 -28.27
C GLY A 859 28.96 34.39 -28.76
N MET A 860 28.83 35.26 -29.78
CA MET A 860 27.53 35.55 -30.43
C MET A 860 26.95 34.36 -31.20
N ALA A 861 27.81 33.53 -31.81
CA ALA A 861 27.40 32.31 -32.50
C ALA A 861 27.10 31.18 -31.49
N ALA A 862 27.95 31.01 -30.48
CA ALA A 862 27.71 30.06 -29.39
C ALA A 862 26.38 30.35 -28.65
N LEU A 863 26.05 31.63 -28.41
CA LEU A 863 24.76 32.03 -27.85
C LEU A 863 23.57 31.70 -28.78
N ALA A 864 23.74 31.82 -30.10
CA ALA A 864 22.71 31.46 -31.07
C ALA A 864 22.50 29.94 -31.19
N GLU A 865 23.57 29.14 -31.11
CA GLU A 865 23.48 27.68 -31.00
C GLU A 865 22.84 27.24 -29.68
N LEU A 866 23.21 27.90 -28.57
CA LEU A 866 22.63 27.61 -27.26
C LEU A 866 21.12 27.88 -27.23
N ILE A 867 20.66 29.03 -27.76
CA ILE A 867 19.23 29.33 -27.90
C ILE A 867 18.51 28.24 -28.69
N GLN A 868 19.06 27.79 -29.83
CA GLN A 868 18.47 26.71 -30.63
C GLN A 868 18.44 25.35 -29.91
N ARG A 869 19.36 25.12 -28.96
CA ARG A 869 19.42 23.87 -28.18
C ARG A 869 18.54 23.83 -26.94
N VAL A 870 18.13 24.98 -26.38
CA VAL A 870 17.37 25.02 -25.11
C VAL A 870 16.02 25.71 -25.18
N VAL A 871 15.74 26.49 -26.24
CA VAL A 871 14.47 27.22 -26.41
C VAL A 871 13.67 26.59 -27.54
N VAL A 872 12.78 25.65 -27.21
CA VAL A 872 11.88 24.95 -28.16
C VAL A 872 12.67 24.37 -29.36
N PRO A 873 13.57 23.39 -29.15
CA PRO A 873 14.60 23.01 -30.12
C PRO A 873 14.05 22.57 -31.49
N GLU A 874 12.92 21.88 -31.50
CA GLU A 874 12.18 21.41 -32.68
C GLU A 874 11.62 22.56 -33.55
N SER A 875 11.52 23.78 -33.02
CA SER A 875 10.95 24.93 -33.74
C SER A 875 11.90 25.58 -34.75
N TRP A 876 13.19 25.23 -34.73
CA TRP A 876 14.25 25.84 -35.55
C TRP A 876 14.57 25.02 -36.80
N GLN A 877 15.00 25.68 -37.88
CA GLN A 877 15.38 25.03 -39.14
C GLN A 877 16.50 23.98 -39.00
N ALA A 878 17.37 24.12 -37.99
CA ALA A 878 18.39 23.10 -37.67
C ALA A 878 17.81 21.74 -37.22
N ALA A 879 16.56 21.73 -36.74
CA ALA A 879 15.79 20.55 -36.35
C ALA A 879 14.56 20.28 -37.25
N GLY A 880 14.43 21.00 -38.37
CA GLY A 880 13.31 20.88 -39.32
C GLY A 880 12.12 21.83 -39.10
N GLY A 881 12.14 22.65 -38.04
CA GLY A 881 11.12 23.65 -37.77
C GLY A 881 11.23 24.93 -38.64
N PRO A 882 10.24 25.83 -38.60
CA PRO A 882 10.21 27.01 -39.48
C PRO A 882 11.16 28.15 -39.07
N GLY A 883 11.60 28.19 -37.81
CA GLY A 883 12.28 29.34 -37.21
C GLY A 883 13.75 29.50 -37.60
N THR A 884 14.23 30.75 -37.62
CA THR A 884 15.63 31.08 -37.92
C THR A 884 16.25 31.99 -36.87
N ILE A 885 17.56 31.88 -36.67
CA ILE A 885 18.36 32.84 -35.90
C ILE A 885 19.66 33.15 -36.66
N VAL A 886 19.97 34.44 -36.81
CA VAL A 886 21.10 34.92 -37.62
C VAL A 886 21.86 36.00 -36.85
N VAL A 887 23.16 35.79 -36.65
CA VAL A 887 24.06 36.79 -36.07
C VAL A 887 24.26 37.94 -37.06
N LYS A 888 23.92 39.17 -36.66
CA LYS A 888 24.20 40.40 -37.44
C LYS A 888 24.91 41.41 -36.55
N GLY A 889 26.25 41.30 -36.50
CA GLY A 889 27.09 42.14 -35.65
C GLY A 889 26.77 41.94 -34.16
N PRO A 890 26.44 43.00 -33.39
CA PRO A 890 26.16 42.89 -31.95
C PRO A 890 24.73 42.40 -31.61
N ALA A 891 23.95 41.95 -32.61
CA ALA A 891 22.57 41.52 -32.43
C ALA A 891 22.28 40.14 -33.03
N LEU A 892 21.31 39.44 -32.45
CA LEU A 892 20.71 38.24 -33.02
C LEU A 892 19.39 38.62 -33.69
N VAL A 893 19.28 38.37 -34.99
CA VAL A 893 18.01 38.51 -35.73
C VAL A 893 17.32 37.15 -35.73
N VAL A 894 16.23 37.06 -34.99
CA VAL A 894 15.39 35.87 -34.84
C VAL A 894 14.16 36.04 -35.72
N THR A 895 13.75 34.99 -36.44
CA THR A 895 12.46 34.94 -37.14
C THR A 895 11.66 33.75 -36.61
N GLN A 896 10.58 33.99 -35.86
CA GLN A 896 9.76 32.93 -35.24
C GLN A 896 8.35 33.43 -34.87
N THR A 897 7.47 32.54 -34.39
CA THR A 897 6.19 32.92 -33.75
C THR A 897 6.41 33.69 -32.43
N ASP A 898 5.40 34.46 -32.01
CA ASP A 898 5.51 35.34 -30.84
C ASP A 898 5.69 34.59 -29.51
N ALA A 899 5.08 33.40 -29.37
CA ALA A 899 5.25 32.56 -28.19
C ALA A 899 6.73 32.20 -27.95
N VAL A 900 7.44 31.78 -29.00
CA VAL A 900 8.88 31.49 -28.89
C VAL A 900 9.70 32.78 -28.77
N HIS A 901 9.28 33.90 -29.38
CA HIS A 901 9.91 35.21 -29.12
C HIS A 901 9.85 35.63 -27.64
N TYR A 902 8.77 35.30 -26.92
CA TYR A 902 8.72 35.44 -25.46
C TYR A 902 9.72 34.49 -24.79
N ARG A 903 9.77 33.20 -25.17
CA ARG A 903 10.71 32.23 -24.57
C ARG A 903 12.19 32.59 -24.80
N VAL A 904 12.54 33.16 -25.96
CA VAL A 904 13.88 33.71 -26.25
C VAL A 904 14.18 34.93 -25.37
N LEU A 905 13.20 35.81 -25.12
CA LEU A 905 13.36 36.94 -24.21
C LEU A 905 13.54 36.47 -22.75
N GLU A 906 12.68 35.56 -22.29
CA GLU A 906 12.75 34.91 -20.97
C GLU A 906 14.11 34.25 -20.73
N PHE A 907 14.62 33.48 -21.69
CA PHE A 907 15.95 32.89 -21.65
C PHE A 907 17.05 33.96 -21.52
N CYS A 908 17.02 34.99 -22.37
CA CYS A 908 18.04 36.05 -22.35
C CYS A 908 18.06 36.80 -21.01
N GLU A 909 16.90 37.08 -20.42
CA GLU A 909 16.81 37.80 -19.14
C GLU A 909 17.16 36.90 -17.94
N LYS A 910 16.72 35.62 -17.89
CA LYS A 910 17.23 34.66 -16.88
C LYS A 910 18.76 34.53 -16.98
N LEU A 911 19.33 34.52 -18.19
CA LEU A 911 20.79 34.49 -18.39
C LEU A 911 21.49 35.80 -17.96
N ARG A 912 20.83 36.97 -18.06
CA ARG A 912 21.35 38.21 -17.45
C ARG A 912 21.38 38.14 -15.93
N VAL A 913 20.29 37.71 -15.30
CA VAL A 913 20.20 37.53 -13.84
C VAL A 913 21.29 36.55 -13.36
N ALA A 914 21.43 35.41 -14.03
CA ALA A 914 22.46 34.39 -13.73
C ALA A 914 23.91 34.89 -13.88
N ARG A 915 24.14 35.98 -14.63
CA ARG A 915 25.45 36.60 -14.85
C ARG A 915 25.62 37.95 -14.12
N GLY A 916 24.65 38.38 -13.32
CA GLY A 916 24.68 39.65 -12.59
C GLY A 916 24.53 40.90 -13.48
N LEU A 917 23.96 40.77 -14.67
CA LEU A 917 23.75 41.85 -15.63
C LEU A 917 22.36 42.51 -15.45
N PRO A 918 22.21 43.82 -15.72
CA PRO A 918 20.92 44.49 -15.64
C PRO A 918 19.98 44.04 -16.77
N LEU A 919 18.71 43.84 -16.42
CA LEU A 919 17.63 43.49 -17.36
C LEU A 919 17.48 44.53 -18.48
N ARG A 920 17.09 44.11 -19.68
CA ARG A 920 16.79 45.01 -20.82
C ARG A 920 15.31 45.09 -21.19
N SER A 921 14.52 44.09 -20.83
CA SER A 921 13.07 44.07 -21.03
C SER A 921 12.36 45.10 -20.15
N ARG A 922 11.07 45.33 -20.42
CA ARG A 922 10.16 46.16 -19.60
C ARG A 922 9.28 45.33 -18.66
N LEU A 923 9.55 44.04 -18.51
CA LEU A 923 8.78 43.11 -17.68
C LEU A 923 9.30 43.13 -16.23
N GLU A 924 8.47 42.72 -15.27
CA GLU A 924 8.86 42.76 -13.86
C GLU A 924 10.04 41.81 -13.56
N PRO A 925 11.04 42.24 -12.75
CA PRO A 925 12.22 41.42 -12.44
C PRO A 925 11.91 40.04 -11.84
N GLU A 926 10.81 39.93 -11.10
CA GLU A 926 10.34 38.71 -10.44
C GLU A 926 10.07 37.57 -11.43
N ARG A 927 9.73 37.89 -12.69
CA ARG A 927 9.52 36.91 -13.77
C ARG A 927 10.80 36.19 -14.20
N PHE A 928 11.99 36.72 -13.86
CA PHE A 928 13.29 36.21 -14.29
C PHE A 928 14.11 35.57 -13.15
N THR A 929 13.42 35.08 -12.12
CA THR A 929 14.04 34.32 -11.03
C THR A 929 14.74 33.05 -11.53
N LEU A 930 15.82 32.67 -10.83
CA LEU A 930 16.57 31.42 -11.06
C LEU A 930 16.08 30.27 -10.17
N ALA A 931 15.22 30.55 -9.18
CA ALA A 931 14.62 29.51 -8.37
C ALA A 931 13.55 28.79 -9.18
N THR A 932 13.69 27.47 -9.32
CA THR A 932 12.84 26.67 -10.22
C THR A 932 11.38 26.63 -9.76
N HIS A 933 10.45 26.28 -10.66
CA HIS A 933 9.03 26.08 -10.32
C HIS A 933 8.86 25.20 -9.06
N LEU A 934 9.55 24.06 -9.02
CA LEU A 934 9.56 23.14 -7.88
C LEU A 934 10.15 23.77 -6.60
N GLN A 935 11.27 24.48 -6.71
CA GLN A 935 11.92 25.14 -5.57
C GLN A 935 11.03 26.23 -4.96
N ARG A 936 10.30 26.98 -5.79
CA ARG A 936 9.36 28.03 -5.35
C ARG A 936 8.11 27.45 -4.68
N ALA A 937 7.50 26.43 -5.26
CA ALA A 937 6.32 25.76 -4.68
C ALA A 937 6.64 24.90 -3.45
N ARG A 938 7.91 24.52 -3.24
CA ARG A 938 8.33 23.58 -2.18
C ARG A 938 7.75 23.90 -0.81
N ALA A 939 7.74 25.16 -0.38
CA ALA A 939 7.23 25.55 0.94
C ALA A 939 5.73 25.24 1.17
N LYS A 940 4.94 25.11 0.09
CA LYS A 940 3.54 24.67 0.15
C LYS A 940 3.38 23.17 -0.12
N LEU A 941 4.21 22.59 -0.98
CA LEU A 941 4.20 21.15 -1.27
C LEU A 941 4.67 20.29 -0.07
N GLU A 942 5.60 20.81 0.73
CA GLU A 942 6.08 20.22 1.99
C GLU A 942 5.12 20.45 3.17
N ARG A 943 4.07 21.27 3.00
CA ARG A 943 3.15 21.62 4.10
C ARG A 943 2.36 20.38 4.53
N PRO A 944 2.32 20.04 5.83
CA PRO A 944 1.48 18.94 6.31
C PRO A 944 0.00 19.28 6.12
N VAL A 945 -0.76 18.29 5.65
CA VAL A 945 -2.20 18.32 5.49
C VAL A 945 -2.82 17.07 6.09
N SER A 946 -4.08 17.15 6.49
CA SER A 946 -4.85 16.03 7.03
C SER A 946 -6.18 15.96 6.29
N ALA A 947 -6.48 14.81 5.68
CA ALA A 947 -7.64 14.60 4.82
C ALA A 947 -8.12 13.15 4.99
N ASN A 948 -9.27 12.97 5.64
CA ASN A 948 -9.82 11.67 5.99
C ASN A 948 -11.26 11.54 5.45
N PHE A 949 -11.36 10.98 4.24
CA PHE A 949 -12.60 10.64 3.54
C PHE A 949 -12.81 9.13 3.65
N HIS A 950 -13.64 8.72 4.61
CA HIS A 950 -13.95 7.33 4.91
C HIS A 950 -14.97 6.74 3.93
N ASP A 951 -15.99 7.51 3.57
CA ASP A 951 -16.91 7.19 2.48
C ASP A 951 -16.29 7.55 1.12
N PRO A 952 -16.51 6.76 0.06
CA PRO A 952 -16.09 7.14 -1.29
C PRO A 952 -16.75 8.44 -1.74
N VAL A 953 -15.94 9.43 -2.15
CA VAL A 953 -16.41 10.74 -2.65
C VAL A 953 -15.72 11.10 -3.97
N PRO A 954 -16.36 11.90 -4.86
CA PRO A 954 -15.75 12.30 -6.12
C PRO A 954 -14.39 12.95 -5.95
N VAL A 955 -13.39 12.49 -6.72
CA VAL A 955 -11.99 12.98 -6.68
C VAL A 955 -11.90 14.50 -6.81
N ALA A 956 -12.76 15.14 -7.61
CA ALA A 956 -12.87 16.60 -7.71
C ALA A 956 -13.05 17.26 -6.33
N ARG A 957 -13.89 16.68 -5.47
CA ARG A 957 -14.20 17.20 -4.12
C ARG A 957 -13.03 16.97 -3.14
N ILE A 958 -12.25 15.92 -3.33
CA ILE A 958 -10.99 15.70 -2.60
C ILE A 958 -9.96 16.76 -3.01
N LEU A 959 -9.84 17.05 -4.31
CA LEU A 959 -8.97 18.10 -4.83
C LEU A 959 -9.39 19.50 -4.36
N GLU A 960 -10.69 19.83 -4.34
CA GLU A 960 -11.20 21.09 -3.76
C GLU A 960 -10.80 21.24 -2.27
N TYR A 961 -10.85 20.15 -1.50
CA TYR A 961 -10.43 20.16 -0.10
C TYR A 961 -8.91 20.33 0.06
N LEU A 962 -8.11 19.62 -0.76
CA LEU A 962 -6.64 19.76 -0.76
C LEU A 962 -6.20 21.14 -1.26
N GLU A 963 -6.92 21.77 -2.19
CA GLU A 963 -6.74 23.16 -2.59
C GLU A 963 -6.87 24.10 -1.38
N GLN A 964 -7.96 23.96 -0.62
CA GLN A 964 -8.29 24.80 0.53
C GLN A 964 -7.31 24.61 1.70
N VAL A 965 -6.95 23.36 2.03
CA VAL A 965 -6.05 23.07 3.17
C VAL A 965 -4.59 23.35 2.81
N GLY A 966 -4.15 22.98 1.60
CA GLY A 966 -2.80 23.23 1.11
C GLY A 966 -2.51 24.72 0.89
N GLY A 967 -3.49 25.48 0.39
CA GLY A 967 -3.33 26.89 0.02
C GLY A 967 -2.63 27.10 -1.32
N MET A 968 -2.82 26.16 -2.26
CA MET A 968 -2.43 26.25 -3.67
C MET A 968 -3.66 26.11 -4.53
N THR A 969 -3.84 26.98 -5.53
CA THR A 969 -4.88 26.82 -6.57
C THR A 969 -4.61 25.56 -7.39
N ILE A 970 -5.62 24.71 -7.56
CA ILE A 970 -5.54 23.52 -8.40
C ILE A 970 -6.39 23.77 -9.65
N LEU A 971 -5.75 23.70 -10.82
CA LEU A 971 -6.41 23.75 -12.12
C LEU A 971 -6.46 22.35 -12.74
N VAL A 972 -7.40 22.14 -13.67
CA VAL A 972 -7.53 20.89 -14.44
C VAL A 972 -7.24 21.15 -15.91
N ASP A 973 -6.37 20.33 -16.49
CA ASP A 973 -6.01 20.33 -17.91
C ASP A 973 -7.01 19.48 -18.71
N ARG A 974 -8.26 19.92 -18.82
CA ARG A 974 -9.33 19.13 -19.47
C ARG A 974 -9.00 18.79 -20.92
N LEU A 975 -8.19 19.60 -21.60
CA LEU A 975 -7.72 19.39 -22.97
C LEU A 975 -6.70 18.23 -23.11
N ALA A 976 -5.92 17.97 -22.06
CA ALA A 976 -5.00 16.84 -21.97
C ALA A 976 -5.65 15.58 -21.40
N LEU A 977 -6.68 15.73 -20.54
CA LEU A 977 -7.51 14.61 -20.09
C LEU A 977 -8.47 14.13 -21.19
N GLY A 978 -9.11 15.04 -21.93
CA GLY A 978 -10.13 14.68 -22.93
C GLY A 978 -11.33 13.99 -22.26
N GLU A 979 -11.52 12.71 -22.57
CA GLU A 979 -12.54 11.85 -21.95
C GLU A 979 -12.16 11.45 -20.50
N ASP A 980 -10.87 11.49 -20.14
CA ASP A 980 -10.37 11.21 -18.79
C ASP A 980 -10.82 12.26 -17.74
N ASP A 981 -11.49 13.35 -18.14
CA ASP A 981 -12.11 14.32 -17.22
C ASP A 981 -13.17 13.65 -16.32
N MET A 982 -13.74 12.53 -16.77
CA MET A 982 -14.62 11.66 -15.99
C MET A 982 -13.92 11.01 -14.78
N LEU A 983 -12.59 10.88 -14.76
CA LEU A 983 -11.84 10.37 -13.61
C LEU A 983 -11.99 11.26 -12.37
N LEU A 984 -12.22 12.56 -12.56
CA LEU A 984 -12.47 13.49 -11.45
C LEU A 984 -13.87 13.29 -10.83
N GLN A 985 -14.77 12.58 -11.51
CA GLN A 985 -16.08 12.15 -11.00
C GLN A 985 -16.06 10.71 -10.45
N VAL A 986 -14.91 10.03 -10.44
CA VAL A 986 -14.75 8.73 -9.77
C VAL A 986 -14.77 8.93 -8.26
N GLU A 987 -15.50 8.08 -7.56
CA GLU A 987 -15.54 8.07 -6.10
C GLU A 987 -14.31 7.36 -5.55
N ALA A 988 -13.54 8.05 -4.71
CA ALA A 988 -12.36 7.54 -4.04
C ALA A 988 -12.43 7.82 -2.53
N THR A 989 -11.74 6.99 -1.76
CA THR A 989 -11.42 7.25 -0.35
C THR A 989 -10.01 7.83 -0.25
N LEU A 990 -9.75 8.62 0.80
CA LEU A 990 -8.41 9.12 1.11
C LEU A 990 -8.22 9.15 2.63
N LYS A 991 -7.12 8.61 3.12
CA LYS A 991 -6.74 8.67 4.54
C LYS A 991 -5.32 9.23 4.66
N VAL A 992 -5.22 10.48 5.07
CA VAL A 992 -3.97 11.25 5.19
C VAL A 992 -4.01 12.03 6.50
N THR A 993 -2.92 12.03 7.26
CA THR A 993 -2.82 12.74 8.55
C THR A 993 -1.38 13.25 8.76
N GLU A 994 -1.23 14.57 8.86
CA GLU A 994 0.05 15.29 8.97
C GLU A 994 1.06 15.04 7.82
N GLU A 995 0.62 14.53 6.66
CA GLU A 995 1.51 14.24 5.53
C GLU A 995 1.65 15.44 4.58
N PRO A 996 2.77 15.59 3.85
CA PRO A 996 2.95 16.69 2.90
C PRO A 996 1.91 16.73 1.78
N LEU A 997 1.47 17.94 1.40
CA LEU A 997 0.50 18.17 0.33
C LEU A 997 0.82 17.43 -0.99
N ARG A 998 2.09 17.36 -1.39
CA ARG A 998 2.50 16.60 -2.60
C ARG A 998 2.18 15.10 -2.49
N ASP A 999 2.33 14.51 -1.31
CA ASP A 999 2.19 13.08 -1.08
C ASP A 999 0.70 12.72 -0.97
N ALA A 1000 -0.10 13.60 -0.34
CA ALA A 1000 -1.56 13.54 -0.37
C ALA A 1000 -2.13 13.61 -1.80
N LEU A 1001 -1.59 14.51 -2.65
CA LEU A 1001 -1.97 14.61 -4.06
C LEU A 1001 -1.55 13.37 -4.87
N ALA A 1002 -0.35 12.82 -4.61
CA ALA A 1002 0.14 11.61 -5.26
C ALA A 1002 -0.77 10.40 -4.97
N LYS A 1003 -1.16 10.17 -3.71
CA LYS A 1003 -2.07 9.08 -3.31
C LYS A 1003 -3.41 9.11 -4.05
N VAL A 1004 -3.97 10.30 -4.30
CA VAL A 1004 -5.25 10.45 -5.04
C VAL A 1004 -5.07 10.29 -6.55
N LEU A 1005 -4.02 10.89 -7.12
CA LEU A 1005 -3.89 11.06 -8.58
C LEU A 1005 -3.19 9.87 -9.26
N TRP A 1006 -2.16 9.30 -8.66
CA TRP A 1006 -1.37 8.22 -9.29
C TRP A 1006 -2.16 6.94 -9.57
N PRO A 1007 -3.08 6.46 -8.69
CA PRO A 1007 -3.93 5.29 -8.99
C PRO A 1007 -4.89 5.48 -10.16
N LEU A 1008 -5.05 6.72 -10.65
CA LEU A 1008 -5.91 7.10 -11.77
C LEU A 1008 -5.12 7.42 -13.04
N GLY A 1009 -3.78 7.26 -13.05
CA GLY A 1009 -2.93 7.67 -14.17
C GLY A 1009 -2.71 9.18 -14.29
N LEU A 1010 -3.17 9.97 -13.31
CA LEU A 1010 -3.06 11.42 -13.28
C LEU A 1010 -1.82 11.88 -12.49
N ALA A 1011 -1.41 13.13 -12.72
CA ALA A 1011 -0.37 13.81 -11.94
C ALA A 1011 -0.65 15.31 -11.84
N ALA A 1012 -0.12 15.94 -10.80
CA ALA A 1012 -0.07 17.40 -10.69
C ALA A 1012 1.30 17.91 -11.14
N ARG A 1013 1.35 18.89 -12.05
CA ARG A 1013 2.54 19.70 -12.30
C ARG A 1013 2.44 21.06 -11.59
N VAL A 1014 3.57 21.59 -11.16
CA VAL A 1014 3.71 22.95 -10.63
C VAL A 1014 3.75 23.94 -11.78
N ILE A 1015 2.97 25.02 -11.67
CA ILE A 1015 2.99 26.15 -12.60
C ILE A 1015 3.71 27.35 -11.98
N ASP A 1016 3.44 27.62 -10.69
CA ASP A 1016 4.09 28.65 -9.90
C ASP A 1016 4.02 28.32 -8.39
N GLU A 1017 4.49 29.22 -7.54
CA GLU A 1017 4.50 29.06 -6.06
C GLU A 1017 3.11 28.94 -5.40
N THR A 1018 2.05 29.19 -6.17
CA THR A 1018 0.65 29.14 -5.74
C THR A 1018 -0.23 28.23 -6.61
N THR A 1019 0.17 27.88 -7.83
CA THR A 1019 -0.67 27.18 -8.81
C THR A 1019 -0.12 25.79 -9.17
N LEU A 1020 -0.99 24.78 -9.08
CA LEU A 1020 -0.80 23.44 -9.62
C LEU A 1020 -1.78 23.20 -10.79
N GLN A 1021 -1.39 22.36 -11.73
CA GLN A 1021 -2.25 21.85 -12.80
C GLN A 1021 -2.28 20.33 -12.77
N VAL A 1022 -3.45 19.75 -12.53
CA VAL A 1022 -3.72 18.31 -12.69
C VAL A 1022 -3.89 18.01 -14.18
N THR A 1023 -3.10 17.07 -14.67
CA THR A 1023 -3.07 16.60 -16.06
C THR A 1023 -2.73 15.10 -16.08
N THR A 1024 -2.64 14.45 -17.25
CA THR A 1024 -2.26 13.03 -17.35
C THR A 1024 -0.75 12.84 -17.09
N ARG A 1025 -0.33 11.67 -16.56
CA ARG A 1025 1.12 11.39 -16.35
C ARG A 1025 1.94 11.56 -17.65
N HIS A 1026 1.38 11.16 -18.79
CA HIS A 1026 2.01 11.34 -20.11
C HIS A 1026 2.18 12.83 -20.49
N ALA A 1027 1.19 13.68 -20.20
CA ALA A 1027 1.27 15.12 -20.46
C ALA A 1027 2.30 15.83 -19.56
N VAL A 1028 2.59 15.30 -18.36
CA VAL A 1028 3.69 15.80 -17.52
C VAL A 1028 5.05 15.33 -18.03
N ALA A 1029 5.18 14.04 -18.40
CA ALA A 1029 6.45 13.46 -18.83
C ALA A 1029 6.92 13.95 -20.22
N SER A 1030 5.99 14.24 -21.15
CA SER A 1030 6.30 14.73 -22.49
C SER A 1030 6.64 16.23 -22.55
N ARG A 1031 6.33 17.01 -21.50
CA ARG A 1031 6.44 18.48 -21.51
C ARG A 1031 7.75 18.95 -20.88
N LEU A 1032 8.68 19.38 -21.71
CA LEU A 1032 9.98 19.90 -21.27
C LEU A 1032 9.87 21.35 -20.78
N GLU A 1033 10.47 21.65 -19.63
CA GLU A 1033 10.59 23.00 -19.08
C GLU A 1033 12.08 23.36 -18.94
N LEU A 1034 12.48 24.62 -19.21
CA LEU A 1034 13.87 25.07 -19.13
C LEU A 1034 14.16 25.78 -17.80
N GLU A 1035 15.00 25.17 -16.98
CA GLU A 1035 15.43 25.72 -15.70
C GLU A 1035 16.94 25.93 -15.58
N PHE A 1036 17.29 26.82 -14.66
CA PHE A 1036 18.64 27.29 -14.40
C PHE A 1036 19.03 26.82 -13.00
N TYR A 1037 20.00 25.92 -12.90
CA TYR A 1037 20.51 25.43 -11.62
C TYR A 1037 21.90 26.05 -11.38
N PRO A 1038 22.04 27.05 -10.50
CA PRO A 1038 23.36 27.50 -10.05
C PRO A 1038 24.12 26.31 -9.45
N ILE A 1039 25.37 26.10 -9.87
CA ILE A 1039 26.26 25.07 -9.31
C ILE A 1039 27.64 25.62 -8.93
N ARG A 1040 27.86 26.94 -9.00
CA ARG A 1040 29.15 27.59 -8.68
C ARG A 1040 29.67 27.27 -7.28
N ASP A 1041 28.76 26.94 -6.35
CA ASP A 1041 29.02 26.46 -4.99
C ASP A 1041 29.53 25.01 -4.93
N LEU A 1042 29.18 24.17 -5.91
CA LEU A 1042 29.63 22.77 -6.03
C LEU A 1042 30.95 22.62 -6.80
N LEU A 1043 31.41 23.66 -7.51
CA LEU A 1043 32.62 23.62 -8.36
C LEU A 1043 33.93 23.91 -7.61
N THR A 1044 33.98 23.60 -6.30
CA THR A 1044 35.16 23.82 -5.46
C THR A 1044 35.90 22.52 -5.17
N GLY A 1045 37.20 22.47 -5.45
CA GLY A 1045 38.03 21.29 -5.19
C GLY A 1045 38.07 20.35 -6.41
N THR A 1046 37.66 19.10 -6.23
CA THR A 1046 37.76 18.04 -7.23
C THR A 1046 36.53 17.90 -8.14
N MET A 1047 35.40 18.54 -7.80
CA MET A 1047 34.18 18.51 -8.63
C MET A 1047 34.27 19.50 -9.79
N THR A 1048 34.31 18.99 -11.02
CA THR A 1048 34.15 19.78 -12.25
C THR A 1048 32.70 19.80 -12.71
N ALA A 1049 32.35 20.72 -13.62
CA ALA A 1049 30.98 20.82 -14.14
C ALA A 1049 30.60 19.58 -14.96
N GLU A 1050 31.57 19.03 -15.68
CA GLU A 1050 31.46 17.78 -16.43
C GLU A 1050 31.16 16.60 -15.49
N ALA A 1051 31.86 16.50 -14.36
CA ALA A 1051 31.60 15.46 -13.36
C ALA A 1051 30.18 15.57 -12.75
N VAL A 1052 29.65 16.78 -12.56
CA VAL A 1052 28.26 17.00 -12.12
C VAL A 1052 27.26 16.61 -13.20
N ILE A 1053 27.53 16.93 -14.47
CA ILE A 1053 26.70 16.52 -15.62
C ILE A 1053 26.65 15.00 -15.75
N GLU A 1054 27.79 14.32 -15.66
CA GLU A 1054 27.85 12.85 -15.77
C GLU A 1054 27.19 12.15 -14.56
N GLN A 1055 27.28 12.73 -13.35
CA GLN A 1055 26.50 12.25 -12.20
C GLN A 1055 24.99 12.44 -12.36
N ILE A 1056 24.56 13.52 -13.04
CA ILE A 1056 23.15 13.71 -13.39
C ILE A 1056 22.72 12.67 -14.44
N LYS A 1057 23.40 12.58 -15.59
CA LYS A 1057 23.03 11.63 -16.66
C LYS A 1057 23.07 10.18 -16.20
N GLY A 1058 24.08 9.78 -15.43
CA GLY A 1058 24.23 8.41 -14.92
C GLY A 1058 23.36 8.09 -13.70
N GLY A 1059 22.75 9.09 -13.07
CA GLY A 1059 21.99 8.94 -11.82
C GLY A 1059 20.53 9.39 -11.85
N VAL A 1060 20.07 10.00 -12.97
CA VAL A 1060 18.73 10.57 -13.17
C VAL A 1060 18.31 10.37 -14.62
N ALA A 1061 17.23 9.59 -14.83
CA ALA A 1061 16.54 9.37 -16.11
C ALA A 1061 17.47 9.22 -17.34
N GLY A 1062 18.45 8.30 -17.27
CA GLY A 1062 19.65 8.32 -18.12
C GLY A 1062 19.44 8.18 -19.63
N ASP A 1063 18.37 7.54 -20.09
CA ASP A 1063 18.02 7.41 -21.51
C ASP A 1063 17.19 8.59 -22.05
N THR A 1064 16.74 9.49 -21.17
CA THR A 1064 15.93 10.66 -21.56
C THR A 1064 16.75 11.87 -22.04
N TRP A 1065 18.09 11.78 -22.02
CA TRP A 1065 19.02 12.83 -22.44
C TRP A 1065 19.42 12.73 -23.92
N SER A 1066 19.76 13.87 -24.53
CA SER A 1066 20.18 14.02 -25.94
C SER A 1066 21.22 12.99 -26.40
N ASP A 1067 22.19 12.73 -25.52
CA ASP A 1067 23.37 11.91 -25.84
C ASP A 1067 23.03 10.41 -25.82
N ALA A 1068 21.88 10.04 -25.25
CA ALA A 1068 21.29 8.70 -25.26
C ALA A 1068 20.10 8.57 -26.25
N GLY A 1069 19.78 9.64 -26.99
CA GLY A 1069 18.68 9.68 -27.95
C GLY A 1069 17.34 10.22 -27.41
N GLY A 1070 17.26 10.56 -26.13
CA GLY A 1070 16.10 11.24 -25.54
C GLY A 1070 16.07 12.74 -25.81
N PRO A 1071 14.95 13.44 -25.52
CA PRO A 1071 14.77 14.84 -25.91
C PRO A 1071 15.32 15.87 -24.89
N GLY A 1072 15.80 15.42 -23.72
CA GLY A 1072 16.29 16.29 -22.66
C GLY A 1072 17.70 16.84 -22.91
N VAL A 1073 17.93 18.12 -22.62
CA VAL A 1073 19.22 18.80 -22.85
C VAL A 1073 19.79 19.34 -21.55
N ILE A 1074 21.10 19.13 -21.33
CA ILE A 1074 21.86 19.68 -20.21
C ILE A 1074 23.13 20.38 -20.71
N HIS A 1075 23.36 21.62 -20.29
CA HIS A 1075 24.51 22.43 -20.69
C HIS A 1075 25.04 23.29 -19.54
N PHE A 1076 26.36 23.42 -19.40
CA PHE A 1076 26.99 24.28 -18.40
C PHE A 1076 27.36 25.65 -18.98
N ASP A 1077 26.65 26.71 -18.58
CA ASP A 1077 27.00 28.08 -18.95
C ASP A 1077 28.11 28.61 -18.01
N ARG A 1078 29.37 28.50 -18.46
CA ARG A 1078 30.55 28.88 -17.68
C ARG A 1078 30.52 30.31 -17.10
N PRO A 1079 30.04 31.37 -17.81
CA PRO A 1079 30.01 32.72 -17.25
C PRO A 1079 29.01 32.91 -16.11
N SER A 1080 27.85 32.25 -16.13
CA SER A 1080 26.92 32.23 -14.98
C SER A 1080 27.35 31.22 -13.91
N GLY A 1081 27.97 30.11 -14.29
CA GLY A 1081 28.18 28.98 -13.38
C GLY A 1081 26.89 28.22 -13.08
N CYS A 1082 25.94 28.23 -14.02
CA CYS A 1082 24.68 27.48 -13.95
C CYS A 1082 24.67 26.31 -14.93
N LEU A 1083 24.02 25.22 -14.54
CA LEU A 1083 23.50 24.23 -15.47
C LEU A 1083 22.17 24.75 -16.04
N LEU A 1084 22.05 24.72 -17.36
CA LEU A 1084 20.82 24.93 -18.10
C LEU A 1084 20.24 23.53 -18.39
N VAL A 1085 19.06 23.24 -17.87
CA VAL A 1085 18.43 21.93 -17.94
C VAL A 1085 17.06 22.08 -18.58
N LEU A 1086 16.90 21.53 -19.79
CA LEU A 1086 15.63 21.36 -20.48
C LEU A 1086 15.18 19.91 -20.28
N GLN A 1087 14.25 19.69 -19.34
CA GLN A 1087 13.68 18.37 -19.07
C GLN A 1087 12.26 18.49 -18.51
N SER A 1088 11.52 17.39 -18.51
CA SER A 1088 10.23 17.24 -17.85
C SER A 1088 10.33 17.46 -16.34
N GLN A 1089 9.24 17.95 -15.75
CA GLN A 1089 9.23 18.35 -14.34
C GLN A 1089 9.53 17.20 -13.33
N PRO A 1090 9.15 15.92 -13.57
CA PRO A 1090 9.54 14.80 -12.69
C PRO A 1090 11.06 14.59 -12.67
N VAL A 1091 11.69 14.54 -13.85
CA VAL A 1091 13.15 14.42 -14.00
C VAL A 1091 13.86 15.59 -13.34
N GLN A 1092 13.32 16.81 -13.44
CA GLN A 1092 13.84 17.98 -12.73
C GLN A 1092 13.73 17.92 -11.20
N ALA A 1093 12.77 17.18 -10.65
CA ALA A 1093 12.68 16.93 -9.21
C ALA A 1093 13.81 16.02 -8.73
N GLU A 1094 14.17 15.00 -9.51
CA GLU A 1094 15.34 14.15 -9.27
C GLU A 1094 16.66 14.92 -9.39
N VAL A 1095 16.80 15.80 -10.39
CA VAL A 1095 17.97 16.71 -10.50
C VAL A 1095 18.09 17.63 -9.28
N ASP A 1096 16.99 18.25 -8.84
CA ASP A 1096 16.94 19.10 -7.64
C ASP A 1096 17.27 18.31 -6.36
N GLN A 1097 16.85 17.04 -6.27
CA GLN A 1097 17.18 16.14 -5.17
C GLN A 1097 18.66 15.68 -5.20
N LEU A 1098 19.22 15.37 -6.36
CA LEU A 1098 20.63 15.00 -6.53
C LEU A 1098 21.55 16.17 -6.19
N LEU A 1099 21.29 17.37 -6.74
CA LEU A 1099 22.07 18.56 -6.43
C LEU A 1099 21.99 18.96 -4.95
N ARG A 1100 20.87 18.69 -4.27
CA ARG A 1100 20.78 18.82 -2.80
C ARG A 1100 21.63 17.80 -2.05
N ARG A 1101 21.67 16.54 -2.49
CA ARG A 1101 22.54 15.50 -1.88
C ARG A 1101 24.02 15.88 -2.00
N LEU A 1102 24.45 16.36 -3.17
CA LEU A 1102 25.82 16.83 -3.40
C LEU A 1102 26.19 18.04 -2.54
N ARG A 1103 25.24 18.95 -2.27
CA ARG A 1103 25.42 20.08 -1.33
C ARG A 1103 25.49 19.65 0.14
N ALA A 1104 24.74 18.62 0.53
CA ALA A 1104 24.69 18.14 1.91
C ALA A 1104 25.91 17.27 2.28
N SER A 1105 26.41 16.49 1.33
CA SER A 1105 27.56 15.60 1.49
C SER A 1105 28.60 15.86 0.39
N PRO A 1106 29.41 16.93 0.49
CA PRO A 1106 30.52 17.15 -0.42
C PRO A 1106 31.50 15.95 -0.34
N PRO A 1107 32.01 15.45 -1.48
CA PRO A 1107 32.90 14.29 -1.47
C PRO A 1107 34.19 14.60 -0.69
N ALA A 1108 34.61 13.66 0.15
CA ALA A 1108 35.85 13.78 0.89
C ALA A 1108 37.04 13.91 -0.10
N PRO A 1109 38.01 14.80 0.15
CA PRO A 1109 39.18 14.92 -0.71
C PRO A 1109 39.97 13.62 -0.69
N SER A 1110 40.13 13.00 -1.85
CA SER A 1110 41.04 11.86 -2.03
C SER A 1110 42.50 12.29 -1.75
N PRO A 1111 43.32 11.41 -1.15
CA PRO A 1111 44.72 11.70 -0.80
C PRO A 1111 45.65 11.76 -2.01
#